data_AF-A0A5Y2FM72-F1
#
_entry.id   AF-A0A5Y2FM72-F1
#
_cell.length_a   1.000
_cell.length_b   1.000
_cell.length_c   1.000
_cell.angle_alpha   90.00
_cell.angle_beta   90.00
_cell.angle_gamma   90.00
#
_symmetry.space_group_name_H-M   'P 1'
#
loop_
_entity.id
_entity.type
_entity.pdbx_description
1 polymer ?
#
loop_
_entity_poly.entity_id
_entity_poly.type
_entity_poly.pdbx_seq_one_letter_code
_entity_poly.pdbx_strand_id
1 'polypeptide(L)'
;MFVSVNELIGLPGVPGTAQGVRYAVKKWASTDHHKRQRQGTKAIEYSIDCLPEVTQKAIRERYMAQLMEAKTPQEPAKPVVRRQRDPDAISPLEAYRGSPQLMEERLNALTENQRQVADARAALVREVFLLEDQGNIGRLKAINYVVSKARSGELPPLLQAAAVTANAKRGSGRTISRDPLYQWVLKYSQAQNAAERLLLLAPGKREEMKVEEISWLADFLAQYRQSNGRPMTEAYEDFVAEWNRRHAEEPYMLQIVPSYDAIRRVMKKLPEVTKQKGRVTGSEYRQLEGFTRRDWLQMPVNYVWIGDGHGMKLKCAHPIHGRPFSPEVTFVIDGATRFIVGWSMDLAENVFAVAGAIQHGIRNHGKPFIYYSDNGSGETADVLDKEVVGILPRLGVNHPTGIAGNPQGRGIIERLNRTLPMRIARKYRTYFGKGADRETLRKLNRDLRSAFNTLQQGKNLNAKQRAAMRDLPSWSELCEAVREGVEWYNNRPHSELPMKANGKHFSPAEYRKKRLAEEDTEIEWLSDVELRDMFRPMVEKPVRRCEIHWLNNIYYAPELRDEHGRKVLISYDIHDASKITVRRLDGSFICEAVWNGNKRAAFPVTAEYHKHQQRIKGMRKRAEEKLRDAEDENINVLEHKQPEPWVGNIYQPVGNTVTVQQVETETEEEYAGAKEDYRRGLALIAAQMEDDE
;
A
#
# COMPACT_ATOMS: atom_id res chain seq x y z
N MET A 1 -49.41 1.27 51.62
CA MET A 1 -49.75 -0.14 51.98
C MET A 1 -51.27 -0.24 52.01
N PHE A 2 -51.84 -1.35 51.55
CA PHE A 2 -53.29 -1.56 51.56
C PHE A 2 -53.62 -2.79 52.41
N VAL A 3 -54.70 -2.70 53.19
CA VAL A 3 -55.14 -3.74 54.12
C VAL A 3 -56.64 -4.00 53.95
N SER A 4 -57.03 -5.26 54.08
CA SER A 4 -58.42 -5.70 54.01
C SER A 4 -59.12 -5.58 55.37
N VAL A 5 -60.45 -5.56 55.36
CA VAL A 5 -61.26 -5.52 56.59
C VAL A 5 -60.89 -6.64 57.56
N ASN A 6 -60.62 -7.85 57.06
CA ASN A 6 -60.31 -9.00 57.90
C ASN A 6 -58.95 -8.85 58.60
N GLU A 7 -58.00 -8.14 57.99
CA GLU A 7 -56.68 -7.87 58.57
C GLU A 7 -56.72 -6.77 59.64
N LEU A 8 -57.81 -5.98 59.69
CA LEU A 8 -58.03 -4.92 60.66
C LEU A 8 -58.77 -5.39 61.92
N ILE A 9 -59.53 -6.48 61.86
CA ILE A 9 -60.35 -6.93 63.00
C ILE A 9 -59.46 -7.20 64.23
N GLY A 10 -59.83 -6.60 65.36
CA GLY A 10 -59.12 -6.78 66.62
C GLY A 10 -57.86 -5.94 66.79
N LEU A 11 -57.52 -5.06 65.83
CA LEU A 11 -56.43 -4.11 66.03
C LEU A 11 -56.86 -2.95 66.94
N PRO A 12 -55.93 -2.33 67.68
CA PRO A 12 -56.25 -1.15 68.47
C PRO A 12 -56.76 0.00 67.59
N GLY A 13 -57.84 0.66 68.04
CA GLY A 13 -58.44 1.79 67.32
C GLY A 13 -59.48 1.43 66.25
N VAL A 14 -59.80 0.14 66.07
CA VAL A 14 -60.85 -0.32 65.15
C VAL A 14 -61.84 -1.28 65.85
N PRO A 15 -63.11 -1.37 65.40
CA PRO A 15 -64.10 -2.26 66.01
C PRO A 15 -63.71 -3.75 65.94
N GLY A 16 -64.15 -4.54 66.93
CA GLY A 16 -63.83 -5.97 67.02
C GLY A 16 -64.60 -6.90 66.08
N THR A 17 -65.54 -6.39 65.28
CA THR A 17 -66.34 -7.20 64.33
C THR A 17 -66.14 -6.73 62.89
N ALA A 18 -66.19 -7.66 61.93
CA ALA A 18 -66.02 -7.35 60.50
C ALA A 18 -67.02 -6.30 59.99
N GLN A 19 -68.26 -6.33 60.50
CA GLN A 19 -69.31 -5.38 60.15
C GLN A 19 -69.00 -3.98 60.72
N GLY A 20 -68.52 -3.90 61.96
CA GLY A 20 -68.11 -2.64 62.59
C GLY A 20 -66.92 -1.99 61.87
N VAL A 21 -65.92 -2.79 61.48
CA VAL A 21 -64.75 -2.30 60.72
C VAL A 21 -65.17 -1.76 59.35
N ARG A 22 -66.06 -2.46 58.62
CA ARG A 22 -66.57 -1.96 57.31
C ARG A 22 -67.23 -0.59 57.44
N TYR A 23 -68.02 -0.39 58.49
CA TYR A 23 -68.70 0.88 58.74
C TYR A 23 -67.70 2.00 59.08
N ALA A 24 -66.74 1.72 59.97
CA ALA A 24 -65.73 2.67 60.40
C ALA A 24 -64.81 3.10 59.24
N VAL A 25 -64.32 2.15 58.45
CA VAL A 25 -63.43 2.42 57.33
C VAL A 25 -64.15 3.11 56.16
N LYS A 26 -65.46 2.87 55.97
CA LYS A 26 -66.27 3.65 55.01
C LYS A 26 -66.32 5.15 55.38
N LYS A 27 -66.29 5.47 56.68
CA LYS A 27 -66.26 6.84 57.19
C LYS A 27 -64.87 7.49 57.07
N TRP A 28 -63.80 6.73 57.25
CA TRP A 28 -62.43 7.27 57.18
C TRP A 28 -61.85 7.33 55.77
N ALA A 29 -62.27 6.44 54.88
CA ALA A 29 -61.86 6.42 53.48
C ALA A 29 -62.78 7.33 52.64
N SER A 30 -62.53 8.63 52.72
CA SER A 30 -63.33 9.73 52.14
C SER A 30 -63.16 9.93 50.62
N THR A 31 -62.09 9.39 50.03
CA THR A 31 -61.74 9.55 48.60
C THR A 31 -61.45 8.19 47.95
N ASP A 32 -61.65 8.10 46.63
CA ASP A 32 -61.46 6.85 45.88
C ASP A 32 -60.01 6.34 45.89
N HIS A 33 -59.03 7.22 46.11
CA HIS A 33 -57.62 6.82 46.26
C HIS A 33 -57.34 6.00 47.54
N HIS A 34 -58.25 5.99 48.51
CA HIS A 34 -58.11 5.22 49.75
C HIS A 34 -58.66 3.80 49.64
N LYS A 35 -59.24 3.41 48.49
CA LYS A 35 -59.87 2.10 48.28
C LYS A 35 -59.40 1.49 46.97
N ARG A 36 -59.13 0.20 46.97
CA ARG A 36 -58.90 -0.55 45.73
C ARG A 36 -59.44 -1.97 45.84
N GLN A 37 -59.79 -2.56 44.72
CA GLN A 37 -60.13 -3.98 44.68
C GLN A 37 -58.84 -4.81 44.62
N ARG A 38 -58.72 -5.85 45.45
CA ARG A 38 -57.59 -6.79 45.40
C ARG A 38 -57.69 -7.62 44.11
N GLN A 39 -56.63 -7.57 43.30
CA GLN A 39 -56.54 -8.26 42.00
C GLN A 39 -56.87 -9.76 42.16
N GLY A 40 -57.80 -10.26 41.34
CA GLY A 40 -58.24 -11.67 41.37
C GLY A 40 -59.30 -12.01 42.43
N THR A 41 -59.79 -11.05 43.24
CA THR A 41 -60.82 -11.31 44.25
C THR A 41 -61.89 -10.20 44.27
N LYS A 42 -63.05 -10.47 44.90
CA LYS A 42 -64.08 -9.45 45.18
C LYS A 42 -63.81 -8.62 46.45
N ALA A 43 -62.62 -8.76 47.06
CA ALA A 43 -62.29 -8.07 48.31
C ALA A 43 -61.81 -6.63 48.04
N ILE A 44 -62.27 -5.69 48.87
CA ILE A 44 -61.84 -4.29 48.85
C ILE A 44 -60.78 -4.10 49.93
N GLU A 45 -59.65 -3.49 49.54
CA GLU A 45 -58.57 -3.08 50.43
C GLU A 45 -58.57 -1.56 50.61
N TYR A 46 -58.10 -1.12 51.77
CA TYR A 46 -58.07 0.27 52.17
C TYR A 46 -56.63 0.72 52.42
N SER A 47 -56.29 1.95 52.05
CA SER A 47 -54.96 2.50 52.34
C SER A 47 -54.76 2.63 53.85
N ILE A 48 -53.56 2.31 54.35
CA ILE A 48 -53.25 2.50 55.77
C ILE A 48 -53.36 3.97 56.20
N ASP A 49 -53.17 4.92 55.29
CA ASP A 49 -53.12 6.35 55.59
C ASP A 49 -54.49 6.92 55.99
N CYS A 50 -55.58 6.20 55.68
CA CYS A 50 -56.93 6.57 56.09
C CYS A 50 -57.36 5.92 57.42
N LEU A 51 -56.47 5.24 58.14
CA LEU A 51 -56.79 4.60 59.43
C LEU A 51 -56.32 5.45 60.62
N PRO A 52 -56.87 5.27 61.83
CA PRO A 52 -56.37 5.95 63.03
C PRO A 52 -54.88 5.67 63.26
N GLU A 53 -54.11 6.65 63.75
CA GLU A 53 -52.65 6.53 63.93
C GLU A 53 -52.23 5.32 64.78
N VAL A 54 -53.03 5.00 65.82
CA VAL A 54 -52.81 3.84 66.68
C VAL A 54 -52.90 2.52 65.88
N THR A 55 -53.87 2.43 64.96
CA THR A 55 -54.02 1.28 64.05
C THR A 55 -52.90 1.26 63.00
N GLN A 56 -52.49 2.42 62.47
CA GLN A 56 -51.37 2.51 61.52
C GLN A 56 -50.06 2.00 62.12
N LYS A 57 -49.79 2.37 63.38
CA LYS A 57 -48.60 1.92 64.11
C LYS A 57 -48.62 0.41 64.32
N ALA A 58 -49.74 -0.15 64.77
CA ALA A 58 -49.90 -1.59 64.96
C ALA A 58 -49.73 -2.40 63.64
N ILE A 59 -50.23 -1.88 62.51
CA ILE A 59 -50.07 -2.52 61.19
C ILE A 59 -48.61 -2.47 60.74
N ARG A 60 -47.92 -1.34 60.94
CA ARG A 60 -46.50 -1.19 60.58
C ARG A 60 -45.61 -2.11 61.42
N GLU A 61 -45.87 -2.21 62.72
CA GLU A 61 -45.16 -3.14 63.62
C GLU A 61 -45.39 -4.60 63.23
N ARG A 62 -46.64 -4.98 62.93
CA ARG A 62 -46.96 -6.34 62.45
C ARG A 62 -46.31 -6.65 61.09
N TYR A 63 -46.24 -5.68 60.19
CA TYR A 63 -45.57 -5.83 58.90
C TYR A 63 -44.04 -5.93 59.05
N MET A 64 -43.44 -5.16 59.96
CA MET A 64 -42.02 -5.30 60.28
C MET A 64 -41.72 -6.67 60.90
N ALA A 65 -42.58 -7.18 61.79
CA ALA A 65 -42.44 -8.53 62.35
C ALA A 65 -42.58 -9.62 61.27
N GLN A 66 -43.53 -9.49 60.35
CA GLN A 66 -43.68 -10.39 59.21
C GLN A 66 -42.51 -10.33 58.23
N LEU A 67 -41.90 -9.16 58.01
CA LEU A 67 -40.67 -9.03 57.21
C LEU A 67 -39.45 -9.66 57.92
N MET A 68 -39.47 -9.76 59.25
CA MET A 68 -38.43 -10.44 60.02
C MET A 68 -38.65 -11.97 60.10
N GLU A 69 -39.90 -12.45 60.10
CA GLU A 69 -40.24 -13.88 60.11
C GLU A 69 -40.29 -14.52 58.72
N ALA A 70 -40.61 -13.76 57.67
CA ALA A 70 -40.50 -14.23 56.29
C ALA A 70 -39.02 -14.36 55.94
N LYS A 71 -38.47 -15.57 56.15
CA LYS A 71 -37.27 -16.03 55.46
C LYS A 71 -37.45 -15.69 53.98
N THR A 72 -36.77 -14.65 53.55
CA THR A 72 -36.63 -14.31 52.14
C THR A 72 -36.21 -15.61 51.43
N PRO A 73 -36.86 -16.02 50.34
CA PRO A 73 -36.24 -16.98 49.45
C PRO A 73 -34.89 -16.35 49.10
N GLN A 74 -33.80 -16.95 49.56
CA GLN A 74 -32.54 -16.78 48.89
C GLN A 74 -32.83 -17.25 47.46
N GLU A 75 -33.02 -16.30 46.54
CA GLU A 75 -32.54 -16.55 45.19
C GLU A 75 -31.14 -17.14 45.37
N PRO A 76 -30.83 -18.30 44.78
CA PRO A 76 -29.45 -18.75 44.80
C PRO A 76 -28.68 -17.59 44.16
N ALA A 77 -27.93 -16.87 45.00
CA ALA A 77 -26.89 -16.01 44.51
C ALA A 77 -26.14 -16.88 43.50
N LYS A 78 -26.07 -16.44 42.23
CA LYS A 78 -25.15 -17.02 41.25
C LYS A 78 -23.92 -17.40 42.03
N PRO A 79 -23.43 -18.65 41.98
CA PRO A 79 -22.33 -19.04 42.83
C PRO A 79 -21.21 -18.06 42.53
N VAL A 80 -21.05 -17.09 43.42
CA VAL A 80 -19.80 -16.38 43.53
C VAL A 80 -18.98 -17.51 44.07
N VAL A 81 -18.27 -18.16 43.16
CA VAL A 81 -17.08 -18.91 43.50
C VAL A 81 -16.21 -17.86 44.19
N ARG A 82 -16.45 -17.66 45.49
CA ARG A 82 -15.45 -17.13 46.38
C ARG A 82 -14.39 -18.19 46.22
N ARG A 83 -13.34 -17.87 45.45
CA ARG A 83 -12.10 -18.64 45.47
C ARG A 83 -11.90 -18.98 46.94
N GLN A 84 -11.96 -20.26 47.29
CA GLN A 84 -11.46 -20.70 48.57
C GLN A 84 -10.06 -20.10 48.64
N ARG A 85 -9.84 -19.20 49.59
CA ARG A 85 -8.49 -18.75 49.88
C ARG A 85 -7.75 -20.00 50.29
N ASP A 86 -6.79 -20.39 49.47
CA ASP A 86 -5.83 -21.41 49.82
C ASP A 86 -5.24 -21.03 51.20
N PRO A 87 -5.40 -21.86 52.24
CA PRO A 87 -4.92 -21.55 53.58
C PRO A 87 -3.39 -21.39 53.62
N ASP A 88 -2.66 -21.90 52.61
CA ASP A 88 -1.21 -21.74 52.46
C ASP A 88 -0.82 -20.52 51.59
N ALA A 89 -1.77 -19.71 51.10
CA ALA A 89 -1.46 -18.52 50.32
C ALA A 89 -0.88 -17.41 51.20
N ILE A 90 0.44 -17.25 51.13
CA ILE A 90 1.19 -16.11 51.69
C ILE A 90 0.52 -14.80 51.25
N SER A 91 0.21 -13.91 52.21
CA SER A 91 -0.35 -12.60 51.90
C SER A 91 0.58 -11.86 50.94
N PRO A 92 0.08 -11.12 49.92
CA PRO A 92 0.95 -10.31 49.04
C PRO A 92 1.92 -9.42 49.82
N LEU A 93 1.52 -8.99 51.03
CA LEU A 93 2.37 -8.21 51.93
C LEU A 93 3.54 -8.99 52.54
N GLU A 94 3.30 -10.25 52.93
CA GLU A 94 4.32 -11.14 53.47
C GLU A 94 5.31 -11.56 52.38
N ALA A 95 4.82 -11.73 51.15
CA ALA A 95 5.67 -11.94 49.97
C ALA A 95 6.58 -10.75 49.67
N TYR A 96 6.10 -9.51 49.85
CA TYR A 96 6.94 -8.31 49.70
C TYR A 96 7.99 -8.18 50.82
N ARG A 97 7.64 -8.54 52.06
CA ARG A 97 8.58 -8.54 53.19
C ARG A 97 9.69 -9.59 53.04
N GLY A 98 9.40 -10.72 52.41
CA GLY A 98 10.36 -11.78 52.13
C GLY A 98 11.30 -11.51 50.95
N SER A 99 11.06 -10.49 50.12
CA SER A 99 11.90 -10.16 48.96
C SER A 99 11.98 -8.65 48.69
N PRO A 100 13.10 -7.98 49.05
CA PRO A 100 13.31 -6.56 48.81
C PRO A 100 13.24 -6.15 47.33
N GLN A 101 13.72 -7.00 46.42
CA GLN A 101 13.72 -6.74 44.97
C GLN A 101 12.30 -6.70 44.40
N LEU A 102 11.43 -7.62 44.82
CA LEU A 102 10.02 -7.64 44.40
C LEU A 102 9.26 -6.39 44.88
N MET A 103 9.59 -5.89 46.08
CA MET A 103 9.03 -4.65 46.59
C MET A 103 9.44 -3.46 45.73
N GLU A 104 10.72 -3.36 45.36
CA GLU A 104 11.25 -2.29 44.51
C GLU A 104 10.65 -2.28 43.11
N GLU A 105 10.52 -3.45 42.46
CA GLU A 105 9.86 -3.58 41.16
C GLU A 105 8.39 -3.12 41.21
N ARG A 106 7.66 -3.51 42.25
CA ARG A 106 6.25 -3.14 42.42
C ARG A 106 6.08 -1.65 42.69
N LEU A 107 6.98 -1.04 43.47
CA LEU A 107 7.02 0.40 43.67
C LEU A 107 7.28 1.11 42.34
N ASN A 108 8.26 0.66 41.56
CA ASN A 108 8.60 1.26 40.26
C ASN A 108 7.47 1.11 39.22
N ALA A 109 6.64 0.07 39.35
CA ALA A 109 5.46 -0.12 38.50
C ALA A 109 4.27 0.82 38.83
N LEU A 110 4.29 1.55 39.95
CA LEU A 110 3.24 2.52 40.29
C LEU A 110 3.34 3.78 39.44
N THR A 111 2.24 4.12 38.76
CA THR A 111 2.10 5.40 38.05
C THR A 111 2.05 6.59 39.00
N GLU A 112 2.39 7.78 38.50
CA GLU A 112 2.36 9.02 39.28
C GLU A 112 0.96 9.31 39.88
N ASN A 113 -0.11 9.08 39.12
CA ASN A 113 -1.48 9.20 39.61
C ASN A 113 -1.75 8.23 40.78
N GLN A 114 -1.28 6.98 40.70
CA GLN A 114 -1.47 6.02 41.81
C GLN A 114 -0.72 6.42 43.08
N ARG A 115 0.46 7.03 42.94
CA ARG A 115 1.23 7.58 44.06
C ARG A 115 0.48 8.73 44.72
N GLN A 116 0.01 9.69 43.93
CA GLN A 116 -0.80 10.81 44.42
C GLN A 116 -2.08 10.37 45.12
N VAL A 117 -2.77 9.34 44.59
CA VAL A 117 -3.95 8.75 45.25
C VAL A 117 -3.56 8.08 46.57
N ALA A 118 -2.43 7.36 46.62
CA ALA A 118 -1.95 6.71 47.83
C ALA A 118 -1.56 7.73 48.91
N ASP A 119 -0.87 8.80 48.53
CA ASP A 119 -0.49 9.90 49.43
C ASP A 119 -1.71 10.64 49.96
N ALA A 120 -2.70 10.90 49.10
CA ALA A 120 -3.97 11.50 49.50
C ALA A 120 -4.73 10.61 50.50
N ARG A 121 -4.73 9.28 50.31
CA ARG A 121 -5.30 8.33 51.28
C ARG A 121 -4.52 8.33 52.59
N ALA A 122 -3.19 8.36 52.54
CA ALA A 122 -2.33 8.42 53.71
C ALA A 122 -2.56 9.69 54.54
N ALA A 123 -2.75 10.85 53.89
CA ALA A 123 -3.06 12.12 54.54
C ALA A 123 -4.38 12.06 55.33
N LEU A 124 -5.44 11.49 54.73
CA LEU A 124 -6.74 11.32 55.39
C LEU A 124 -6.68 10.34 56.55
N VAL A 125 -5.89 9.26 56.42
CA VAL A 125 -5.69 8.31 57.53
C VAL A 125 -4.93 8.95 58.68
N ARG A 126 -3.91 9.78 58.39
CA ARG A 126 -3.17 10.51 59.42
C ARG A 126 -4.07 11.45 60.21
N GLU A 127 -5.00 12.13 59.54
CA GLU A 127 -6.01 12.97 60.19
C GLU A 127 -6.91 12.16 61.14
N VAL A 128 -7.33 10.96 60.73
CA VAL A 128 -8.10 10.06 61.60
C VAL A 128 -7.29 9.68 62.85
N PHE A 129 -5.99 9.40 62.73
CA PHE A 129 -5.15 9.09 63.89
C PHE A 129 -4.92 10.30 64.81
N LEU A 130 -4.76 11.51 64.26
CA LEU A 130 -4.67 12.72 65.08
C LEU A 130 -5.94 12.93 65.91
N LEU A 131 -7.11 12.70 65.32
CA LEU A 131 -8.39 12.77 66.01
C LEU A 131 -8.56 11.66 67.06
N GLU A 132 -8.07 10.45 66.81
CA GLU A 132 -8.04 9.36 67.79
C GLU A 132 -7.17 9.72 69.01
N ASP A 133 -5.95 10.22 68.78
CA ASP A 133 -4.93 10.47 69.80
C ASP A 133 -5.18 11.76 70.59
N GLN A 134 -5.37 12.89 69.89
CA GLN A 134 -5.53 14.21 70.53
C GLN A 134 -6.97 14.50 70.95
N GLY A 135 -7.94 13.94 70.22
CA GLY A 135 -9.37 14.15 70.47
C GLY A 135 -9.99 13.12 71.43
N ASN A 136 -9.25 12.06 71.78
CA ASN A 136 -9.73 10.92 72.56
C ASN A 136 -11.09 10.37 72.07
N ILE A 137 -11.28 10.34 70.75
CA ILE A 137 -12.50 9.82 70.11
C ILE A 137 -12.22 8.48 69.42
N GLY A 138 -13.11 7.51 69.63
CA GLY A 138 -12.95 6.19 69.01
C GLY A 138 -12.94 6.24 67.48
N ARG A 139 -12.17 5.35 66.85
CA ARG A 139 -11.93 5.25 65.39
C ARG A 139 -13.13 5.52 64.49
N LEU A 140 -14.25 4.87 64.77
CA LEU A 140 -15.47 5.01 63.97
C LEU A 140 -16.05 6.43 64.05
N LYS A 141 -15.95 7.09 65.21
CA LYS A 141 -16.37 8.49 65.38
C LYS A 141 -15.43 9.44 64.63
N ALA A 142 -14.11 9.22 64.70
CA ALA A 142 -13.13 10.00 63.95
C ALA A 142 -13.32 9.88 62.43
N ILE A 143 -13.51 8.66 61.92
CA ILE A 143 -13.80 8.41 60.49
C ILE A 143 -15.11 9.09 60.06
N ASN A 144 -16.17 8.97 60.87
CA ASN A 144 -17.45 9.61 60.55
C ASN A 144 -17.32 11.14 60.55
N TYR A 145 -16.51 11.70 61.43
CA TYR A 145 -16.22 13.13 61.48
C TYR A 145 -15.47 13.61 60.22
N VAL A 146 -14.39 12.92 59.82
CA VAL A 146 -13.65 13.27 58.60
C VAL A 146 -14.53 13.15 57.37
N VAL A 147 -15.36 12.10 57.28
CA VAL A 147 -16.29 11.92 56.15
C VAL A 147 -17.39 12.98 56.13
N SER A 148 -17.93 13.39 57.29
CA SER A 148 -18.97 14.43 57.34
C SER A 148 -18.41 15.80 56.95
N LYS A 149 -17.24 16.17 57.47
CA LYS A 149 -16.55 17.43 57.12
C LYS A 149 -16.10 17.44 55.65
N ALA A 150 -15.64 16.30 55.12
CA ALA A 150 -15.32 16.17 53.69
C ALA A 150 -16.55 16.34 52.79
N ARG A 151 -17.75 15.99 53.27
CA ARG A 151 -19.03 16.17 52.57
C ARG A 151 -19.51 17.62 52.60
N SER A 152 -19.36 18.30 53.74
CA SER A 152 -19.76 19.71 53.88
C SER A 152 -18.73 20.70 53.36
N GLY A 153 -17.52 20.24 53.00
CA GLY A 153 -16.45 21.10 52.48
C GLY A 153 -15.71 21.88 53.57
N GLU A 154 -15.81 21.43 54.82
CA GLU A 154 -15.27 22.11 56.00
C GLU A 154 -13.91 21.54 56.45
N LEU A 155 -13.32 20.62 55.68
CA LEU A 155 -11.94 20.19 55.95
C LEU A 155 -10.94 21.29 55.58
N PRO A 156 -9.76 21.34 56.22
CA PRO A 156 -8.65 22.16 55.78
C PRO A 156 -8.38 21.98 54.28
N PRO A 157 -8.01 23.05 53.53
CA PRO A 157 -7.92 23.01 52.07
C PRO A 157 -7.11 21.84 51.50
N LEU A 158 -6.00 21.49 52.15
CA LEU A 158 -5.15 20.35 51.75
C LEU A 158 -5.86 18.99 51.93
N LEU A 159 -6.60 18.81 53.02
CA LEU A 159 -7.35 17.58 53.30
C LEU A 159 -8.61 17.49 52.43
N GLN A 160 -9.23 18.62 52.10
CA GLN A 160 -10.34 18.67 51.17
C GLN A 160 -9.91 18.26 49.76
N ALA A 161 -8.75 18.74 49.29
CA ALA A 161 -8.15 18.29 48.03
C ALA A 161 -7.78 16.80 48.07
N ALA A 162 -7.20 16.33 49.18
CA ALA A 162 -6.87 14.92 49.37
C ALA A 162 -8.14 14.02 49.34
N ALA A 163 -9.26 14.46 49.91
CA ALA A 163 -10.53 13.73 49.85
C ALA A 163 -11.04 13.52 48.41
N VAL A 164 -10.85 14.52 47.54
CA VAL A 164 -11.19 14.40 46.11
C VAL A 164 -10.26 13.41 45.41
N THR A 165 -8.94 13.57 45.59
CA THR A 165 -7.93 12.71 44.96
C THR A 165 -8.03 11.25 45.41
N ALA A 166 -8.25 11.00 46.71
CA ALA A 166 -8.29 9.66 47.31
C ALA A 166 -9.41 8.74 46.77
N ASN A 167 -10.55 9.33 46.34
CA ASN A 167 -11.72 8.59 45.87
C ASN A 167 -11.48 7.90 44.51
N ALA A 168 -10.50 8.35 43.72
CA ALA A 168 -10.04 7.74 42.47
C ALA A 168 -11.16 7.34 41.48
N LYS A 169 -12.32 8.03 41.53
CA LYS A 169 -13.51 7.81 40.68
C LYS A 169 -13.95 9.13 40.05
N ARG A 170 -14.41 9.10 38.79
CA ARG A 170 -14.90 10.28 38.07
C ARG A 170 -16.34 10.62 38.48
N GLY A 171 -16.58 11.88 38.88
CA GLY A 171 -17.90 12.47 39.16
C GLY A 171 -17.84 13.58 40.21
N SER A 172 -18.33 14.79 39.90
CA SER A 172 -18.19 16.01 40.70
C SER A 172 -18.98 16.04 42.03
N GLY A 173 -19.86 15.06 42.27
CA GLY A 173 -20.72 15.00 43.46
C GLY A 173 -20.41 13.88 44.46
N ARG A 174 -19.30 13.14 44.30
CA ARG A 174 -18.98 11.99 45.17
C ARG A 174 -17.71 12.25 45.98
N THR A 175 -17.87 12.44 47.29
CA THR A 175 -16.76 12.48 48.25
C THR A 175 -16.50 11.10 48.87
N ILE A 176 -15.49 11.01 49.74
CA ILE A 176 -15.12 9.78 50.46
C ILE A 176 -16.29 9.24 51.31
N SER A 177 -16.32 7.93 51.50
CA SER A 177 -17.28 7.26 52.38
C SER A 177 -16.58 6.53 53.53
N ARG A 178 -17.36 6.22 54.56
CA ARG A 178 -16.86 5.59 55.80
C ARG A 178 -16.10 4.29 55.53
N ASP A 179 -16.68 3.38 54.74
CA ASP A 179 -16.12 2.03 54.59
C ASP A 179 -14.77 2.01 53.85
N PRO A 180 -14.56 2.74 52.73
CA PRO A 180 -13.23 2.90 52.13
C PRO A 180 -12.20 3.53 53.07
N LEU A 181 -12.55 4.59 53.79
CA LEU A 181 -11.63 5.24 54.74
C LEU A 181 -11.25 4.28 55.88
N TYR A 182 -12.21 3.52 56.40
CA TYR A 182 -11.95 2.48 57.40
C TYR A 182 -10.99 1.41 56.87
N GLN A 183 -11.17 0.94 55.63
CA GLN A 183 -10.27 -0.02 54.99
C GLN A 183 -8.86 0.56 54.79
N TRP A 184 -8.74 1.85 54.46
CA TRP A 184 -7.44 2.52 54.36
C TRP A 184 -6.74 2.62 55.71
N VAL A 185 -7.47 2.92 56.80
CA VAL A 185 -6.92 2.92 58.17
C VAL A 185 -6.38 1.55 58.56
N LEU A 186 -7.11 0.47 58.25
CA LEU A 186 -6.65 -0.89 58.51
C LEU A 186 -5.37 -1.21 57.72
N LYS A 187 -5.36 -0.91 56.43
CA LYS A 187 -4.19 -1.11 55.57
C LYS A 187 -2.97 -0.30 56.01
N TYR A 188 -3.18 0.95 56.41
CA TYR A 188 -2.12 1.80 56.94
C TYR A 188 -1.52 1.21 58.21
N SER A 189 -2.37 0.69 59.11
CA SER A 189 -1.94 0.07 60.37
C SER A 189 -1.18 -1.25 60.17
N GLN A 190 -1.44 -1.95 59.07
CA GLN A 190 -0.75 -3.20 58.71
C GLN A 190 0.66 -2.96 58.13
N ALA A 191 0.95 -1.76 57.63
CA ALA A 191 2.21 -1.42 57.00
C ALA A 191 3.29 -1.04 58.03
N GLN A 192 4.48 -1.62 57.90
CA GLN A 192 5.61 -1.38 58.81
C GLN A 192 6.48 -0.18 58.39
N ASN A 193 6.50 0.17 57.10
CA ASN A 193 7.33 1.24 56.55
C ASN A 193 6.59 2.06 55.48
N ALA A 194 7.22 3.14 55.01
CA ALA A 194 6.62 4.03 54.02
C ALA A 194 6.36 3.35 52.66
N ALA A 195 7.22 2.43 52.23
CA ALA A 195 7.07 1.68 50.99
C ALA A 195 5.82 0.78 51.01
N GLU A 196 5.60 0.05 52.10
CA GLU A 196 4.41 -0.78 52.29
C GLU A 196 3.12 0.05 52.33
N ARG A 197 3.15 1.23 52.97
CA ARG A 197 2.02 2.15 53.00
C ARG A 197 1.64 2.60 51.59
N LEU A 198 2.64 2.96 50.78
CA LEU A 198 2.41 3.39 49.40
C LEU A 198 1.77 2.26 48.57
N LEU A 199 2.30 1.04 48.66
CA LEU A 199 1.77 -0.11 47.92
C LEU A 199 0.34 -0.50 48.34
N LEU A 200 0.05 -0.49 49.64
CA LEU A 200 -1.27 -0.88 50.15
C LEU A 200 -2.37 0.13 49.86
N LEU A 201 -2.02 1.41 49.92
CA LEU A 201 -2.95 2.53 49.72
C LEU A 201 -3.08 2.90 48.24
N ALA A 202 -2.17 2.50 47.36
CA ALA A 202 -2.34 2.65 45.92
C ALA A 202 -3.62 1.93 45.44
N PRO A 203 -4.39 2.53 44.49
CA PRO A 203 -5.55 1.85 43.93
C PRO A 203 -5.08 0.65 43.10
N GLY A 204 -5.68 -0.51 43.37
CA GLY A 204 -5.35 -1.76 42.68
C GLY A 204 -5.56 -1.64 41.17
N LYS A 205 -4.63 -2.20 40.41
CA LYS A 205 -4.78 -2.38 38.97
C LYS A 205 -5.78 -3.52 38.77
N ARG A 206 -6.82 -3.32 37.97
CA ARG A 206 -7.59 -4.45 37.43
C ARG A 206 -6.60 -5.20 36.54
N GLU A 207 -6.29 -6.45 36.87
CA GLU A 207 -5.38 -7.24 36.03
C GLU A 207 -5.93 -7.24 34.61
N GLU A 208 -5.12 -6.74 33.68
CA GLU A 208 -5.48 -6.75 32.27
C GLU A 208 -5.34 -8.20 31.81
N MET A 209 -6.45 -8.79 31.34
CA MET A 209 -6.44 -10.08 30.67
C MET A 209 -5.38 -10.06 29.57
N LYS A 210 -4.45 -11.01 29.61
CA LYS A 210 -3.40 -11.08 28.60
C LYS A 210 -4.01 -11.52 27.28
N VAL A 211 -3.38 -11.15 26.16
CA VAL A 211 -3.90 -11.44 24.81
C VAL A 211 -4.02 -12.95 24.58
N GLU A 212 -3.11 -13.71 25.18
CA GLU A 212 -3.02 -15.17 25.11
C GLU A 212 -4.15 -15.87 25.89
N GLU A 213 -4.80 -15.15 26.81
CA GLU A 213 -5.91 -15.66 27.64
C GLU A 213 -7.28 -15.43 26.98
N ILE A 214 -7.31 -14.81 25.79
CA ILE A 214 -8.54 -14.49 25.05
C ILE A 214 -8.89 -15.64 24.11
N SER A 215 -9.78 -16.53 24.56
CA SER A 215 -10.16 -17.76 23.85
C SER A 215 -10.72 -17.52 22.43
N TRP A 216 -11.53 -16.49 22.22
CA TRP A 216 -12.18 -16.21 20.93
C TRP A 216 -11.28 -15.48 19.92
N LEU A 217 -10.09 -15.03 20.34
CA LEU A 217 -9.27 -14.16 19.50
C LEU A 217 -8.75 -14.88 18.25
N ALA A 218 -8.38 -16.16 18.37
CA ALA A 218 -7.89 -16.95 17.24
C ALA A 218 -8.96 -17.09 16.14
N ASP A 219 -10.20 -17.40 16.55
CA ASP A 219 -11.34 -17.58 15.65
C ASP A 219 -11.69 -16.27 14.93
N PHE A 220 -11.70 -15.14 15.66
CA PHE A 220 -11.92 -13.84 15.02
C PHE A 220 -10.80 -13.48 14.04
N LEU A 221 -9.54 -13.72 14.42
CA LEU A 221 -8.40 -13.44 13.54
C LEU A 221 -8.41 -14.31 12.27
N ALA A 222 -8.96 -15.52 12.31
CA ALA A 222 -9.14 -16.35 11.13
C ALA A 222 -10.09 -15.71 10.10
N GLN A 223 -11.15 -15.03 10.56
CA GLN A 223 -12.05 -14.28 9.68
C GLN A 223 -11.44 -12.96 9.21
N TYR A 224 -10.78 -12.23 10.12
CA TYR A 224 -10.21 -10.92 9.81
C TYR A 224 -8.99 -10.98 8.87
N ARG A 225 -8.15 -12.02 8.98
CA ARG A 225 -6.88 -12.14 8.25
C ARG A 225 -7.01 -12.70 6.83
N GLN A 226 -8.20 -12.76 6.28
CA GLN A 226 -8.40 -13.16 4.89
C GLN A 226 -7.81 -12.12 3.92
N SER A 227 -7.22 -12.58 2.82
CA SER A 227 -6.49 -11.74 1.84
C SER A 227 -7.37 -10.81 0.99
N ASN A 228 -8.69 -11.00 1.03
CA ASN A 228 -9.71 -10.18 0.38
C ASN A 228 -9.97 -8.83 1.07
N GLY A 229 -9.18 -8.45 2.08
CA GLY A 229 -9.18 -7.07 2.58
C GLY A 229 -10.44 -6.66 3.35
N ARG A 230 -11.15 -7.61 3.96
CA ARG A 230 -12.48 -7.37 4.58
C ARG A 230 -12.45 -6.34 5.73
N PRO A 231 -13.44 -5.45 5.83
CA PRO A 231 -13.63 -4.58 6.99
C PRO A 231 -13.82 -5.38 8.28
N MET A 232 -13.47 -4.77 9.42
CA MET A 232 -13.61 -5.39 10.74
C MET A 232 -15.07 -5.70 11.11
N THR A 233 -16.03 -4.97 10.55
CA THR A 233 -17.47 -5.18 10.73
C THR A 233 -17.94 -6.47 10.08
N GLU A 234 -17.59 -6.70 8.81
CA GLU A 234 -17.95 -7.92 8.09
C GLU A 234 -17.28 -9.16 8.70
N ALA A 235 -16.00 -9.03 9.08
CA ALA A 235 -15.28 -10.11 9.76
C ALA A 235 -15.92 -10.50 11.11
N TYR A 236 -16.57 -9.55 11.79
CA TYR A 236 -17.30 -9.81 13.03
C TYR A 236 -18.60 -10.58 12.78
N GLU A 237 -19.37 -10.19 11.77
CA GLU A 237 -20.62 -10.87 11.41
C GLU A 237 -20.37 -12.34 11.09
N ASP A 238 -19.33 -12.64 10.30
CA ASP A 238 -18.97 -14.01 9.96
C ASP A 238 -18.39 -14.77 11.15
N PHE A 239 -17.61 -14.10 12.01
CA PHE A 239 -17.16 -14.69 13.27
C PHE A 239 -18.34 -15.11 14.13
N VAL A 240 -19.38 -14.27 14.29
CA VAL A 240 -20.58 -14.61 15.07
C VAL A 240 -21.36 -15.74 14.41
N ALA A 241 -21.54 -15.71 13.09
CA ALA A 241 -22.25 -16.77 12.37
C ALA A 241 -21.54 -18.13 12.54
N GLU A 242 -20.22 -18.14 12.43
CA GLU A 242 -19.40 -19.34 12.58
C GLU A 242 -19.33 -19.81 14.05
N TRP A 243 -19.24 -18.88 15.00
CA TRP A 243 -19.30 -19.16 16.44
C TRP A 243 -20.63 -19.83 16.82
N ASN A 244 -21.74 -19.26 16.36
CA ASN A 244 -23.08 -19.80 16.62
C ASN A 244 -23.28 -21.18 15.97
N ARG A 245 -22.73 -21.41 14.78
CA ARG A 245 -22.78 -22.71 14.12
C ARG A 245 -21.98 -23.76 14.92
N ARG A 246 -20.76 -23.43 15.34
CA ARG A 246 -19.87 -24.36 16.05
C ARG A 246 -20.36 -24.71 17.45
N HIS A 247 -20.99 -23.76 18.14
CA HIS A 247 -21.50 -23.91 19.51
C HIS A 247 -23.03 -24.04 19.57
N ALA A 248 -23.68 -24.49 18.49
CA ALA A 248 -25.14 -24.56 18.39
C ALA A 248 -25.77 -25.44 19.49
N GLU A 249 -25.06 -26.49 19.92
CA GLU A 249 -25.51 -27.44 20.95
C GLU A 249 -25.07 -27.03 22.38
N GLU A 250 -24.41 -25.88 22.52
CA GLU A 250 -23.84 -25.39 23.78
C GLU A 250 -24.44 -24.03 24.18
N PRO A 251 -25.64 -23.99 24.81
CA PRO A 251 -26.35 -22.74 25.11
C PRO A 251 -25.56 -21.70 25.91
N TYR A 252 -24.60 -22.15 26.72
CA TYR A 252 -23.71 -21.26 27.49
C TYR A 252 -22.70 -20.52 26.58
N MET A 253 -22.17 -21.19 25.56
CA MET A 253 -21.17 -20.63 24.64
C MET A 253 -21.77 -19.55 23.72
N LEU A 254 -23.06 -19.67 23.39
CA LEU A 254 -23.80 -18.65 22.63
C LEU A 254 -23.97 -17.33 23.42
N GLN A 255 -23.99 -17.40 24.76
CA GLN A 255 -24.16 -16.21 25.61
C GLN A 255 -22.86 -15.45 25.89
N ILE A 256 -21.70 -16.07 25.64
CA ILE A 256 -20.38 -15.48 25.93
C ILE A 256 -19.68 -14.95 24.67
N VAL A 257 -20.36 -14.93 23.52
CA VAL A 257 -19.83 -14.33 22.29
C VAL A 257 -19.39 -12.89 22.58
N PRO A 258 -18.14 -12.50 22.23
CA PRO A 258 -17.64 -11.17 22.52
C PRO A 258 -18.42 -10.13 21.72
N SER A 259 -18.70 -8.98 22.33
CA SER A 259 -19.28 -7.85 21.59
C SER A 259 -18.26 -7.23 20.63
N TYR A 260 -18.77 -6.59 19.57
CA TYR A 260 -17.92 -5.85 18.62
C TYR A 260 -16.98 -4.85 19.32
N ASP A 261 -17.45 -4.16 20.36
CA ASP A 261 -16.62 -3.23 21.15
C ASP A 261 -15.52 -3.93 21.95
N ALA A 262 -15.74 -5.18 22.39
CA ALA A 262 -14.69 -5.98 23.02
C ALA A 262 -13.61 -6.35 22.00
N ILE A 263 -14.00 -6.79 20.81
CA ILE A 263 -13.09 -7.09 19.70
C ILE A 263 -12.28 -5.86 19.31
N ARG A 264 -12.94 -4.72 19.08
CA ARG A 264 -12.26 -3.45 18.73
C ARG A 264 -11.22 -3.05 19.77
N ARG A 265 -11.50 -3.24 21.06
CA ARG A 265 -10.56 -2.94 22.15
C ARG A 265 -9.35 -3.85 22.12
N VAL A 266 -9.52 -5.15 21.87
CA VAL A 266 -8.43 -6.13 21.75
C VAL A 266 -7.61 -5.87 20.49
N MET A 267 -8.27 -5.68 19.34
CA MET A 267 -7.62 -5.34 18.08
C MET A 267 -6.77 -4.07 18.22
N LYS A 268 -7.23 -3.03 18.93
CA LYS A 268 -6.44 -1.83 19.18
C LYS A 268 -5.12 -2.11 19.94
N LYS A 269 -5.07 -3.15 20.77
CA LYS A 269 -3.87 -3.56 21.52
C LYS A 269 -2.91 -4.42 20.71
N LEU A 270 -3.37 -5.09 19.65
CA LEU A 270 -2.52 -5.97 18.85
C LEU A 270 -1.49 -5.18 18.02
N PRO A 271 -0.24 -5.67 17.94
CA PRO A 271 0.73 -5.14 16.98
C PRO A 271 0.23 -5.24 15.54
N GLU A 272 0.62 -4.29 14.70
CA GLU A 272 0.17 -4.24 13.31
C GLU A 272 0.64 -5.46 12.49
N VAL A 273 1.88 -5.91 12.72
CA VAL A 273 2.44 -7.14 12.14
C VAL A 273 1.54 -8.34 12.40
N THR A 274 1.01 -8.43 13.62
CA THR A 274 0.10 -9.50 14.04
C THR A 274 -1.25 -9.36 13.35
N LYS A 275 -1.83 -8.16 13.23
CA LYS A 275 -3.12 -7.97 12.55
C LYS A 275 -3.05 -8.34 11.06
N GLN A 276 -1.98 -7.95 10.39
CA GLN A 276 -1.85 -8.07 8.94
C GLN A 276 -1.28 -9.43 8.49
N LYS A 277 -0.78 -10.26 9.42
CA LYS A 277 -0.25 -11.59 9.11
C LYS A 277 -1.29 -12.44 8.36
N GLY A 278 -0.96 -12.90 7.16
CA GLY A 278 -1.85 -13.68 6.28
C GLY A 278 -2.87 -12.86 5.49
N ARG A 279 -3.22 -11.66 5.98
CA ARG A 279 -4.11 -10.70 5.31
C ARG A 279 -3.41 -9.97 4.17
N VAL A 280 -2.18 -9.56 4.44
CA VAL A 280 -1.28 -8.91 3.49
C VAL A 280 -0.13 -9.87 3.26
N THR A 281 0.28 -10.04 2.00
CA THR A 281 1.34 -10.99 1.61
C THR A 281 2.38 -10.30 0.72
N GLY A 282 3.52 -10.96 0.52
CA GLY A 282 4.56 -10.47 -0.38
C GLY A 282 5.18 -9.13 0.06
N SER A 283 5.35 -8.22 -0.89
CA SER A 283 6.06 -6.95 -0.71
C SER A 283 5.38 -6.01 0.29
N GLU A 284 4.05 -6.03 0.36
CA GLU A 284 3.29 -5.21 1.32
C GLU A 284 3.47 -5.70 2.76
N TYR A 285 3.55 -7.02 2.98
CA TYR A 285 3.80 -7.57 4.32
C TYR A 285 5.21 -7.25 4.80
N ARG A 286 6.20 -7.31 3.91
CA ARG A 286 7.60 -6.95 4.22
C ARG A 286 7.77 -5.50 4.67
N GLN A 287 6.83 -4.59 4.39
CA GLN A 287 6.88 -3.22 4.90
C GLN A 287 6.61 -3.16 6.42
N LEU A 288 5.98 -4.20 6.97
CA LEU A 288 5.69 -4.32 8.39
C LEU A 288 6.81 -5.09 9.13
N GLU A 289 7.57 -5.89 8.41
CA GLU A 289 8.70 -6.64 8.95
C GLU A 289 9.92 -5.73 9.20
N GLY A 290 10.84 -6.23 10.04
CA GLY A 290 12.14 -5.60 10.20
C GLY A 290 12.88 -5.53 8.87
N PHE A 291 13.55 -4.41 8.60
CA PHE A 291 14.34 -4.22 7.39
C PHE A 291 15.79 -3.91 7.72
N THR A 292 16.69 -4.32 6.84
CA THR A 292 18.11 -4.00 6.94
C THR A 292 18.40 -2.76 6.10
N ARG A 293 19.03 -1.76 6.71
CA ARG A 293 19.52 -0.58 5.98
C ARG A 293 20.88 -0.90 5.37
N ARG A 294 21.00 -0.72 4.06
CA ARG A 294 22.28 -0.80 3.34
C ARG A 294 22.92 0.58 3.36
N ASP A 295 24.12 0.69 3.93
CA ASP A 295 24.91 1.92 3.84
C ASP A 295 25.71 1.92 2.55
N TRP A 296 25.21 2.65 1.56
CA TRP A 296 25.84 2.78 0.25
C TRP A 296 27.05 3.73 0.26
N LEU A 297 27.18 4.60 1.27
CA LEU A 297 28.23 5.61 1.32
C LEU A 297 29.62 5.01 1.62
N GLN A 298 29.66 3.76 2.11
CA GLN A 298 30.90 3.01 2.35
C GLN A 298 31.51 2.44 1.06
N MET A 299 30.76 2.38 -0.03
CA MET A 299 31.24 1.82 -1.29
C MET A 299 32.20 2.79 -2.00
N PRO A 300 33.22 2.28 -2.71
CA PRO A 300 34.05 3.12 -3.58
C PRO A 300 33.25 3.75 -4.72
N VAL A 301 33.75 4.84 -5.27
CA VAL A 301 33.19 5.46 -6.47
C VAL A 301 33.23 4.46 -7.64
N ASN A 302 32.14 4.37 -8.43
CA ASN A 302 31.98 3.40 -9.52
C ASN A 302 31.93 1.93 -9.10
N TYR A 303 31.88 1.62 -7.81
CA TYR A 303 31.80 0.23 -7.39
C TYR A 303 30.46 -0.41 -7.77
N VAL A 304 29.34 0.25 -7.47
CA VAL A 304 28.00 -0.21 -7.86
C VAL A 304 27.27 0.89 -8.59
N TRP A 305 26.98 0.65 -9.87
CA TRP A 305 26.01 1.43 -10.63
C TRP A 305 24.64 0.78 -10.56
N ILE A 306 23.59 1.61 -10.49
CA ILE A 306 22.21 1.16 -10.42
C ILE A 306 21.47 1.72 -11.64
N GLY A 307 20.85 0.85 -12.44
CA GLY A 307 20.10 1.25 -13.63
C GLY A 307 18.62 0.89 -13.56
N ASP A 308 17.80 1.72 -14.21
CA ASP A 308 16.37 1.50 -14.38
C ASP A 308 15.78 2.34 -15.52
N GLY A 309 14.93 1.70 -16.33
CA GLY A 309 14.09 2.34 -17.33
C GLY A 309 12.86 3.04 -16.72
N HIS A 310 12.44 4.15 -17.32
CA HIS A 310 11.23 4.87 -16.92
C HIS A 310 10.49 5.50 -18.10
N GLY A 311 9.24 5.10 -18.29
CA GLY A 311 8.34 5.75 -19.25
C GLY A 311 8.01 7.20 -18.84
N MET A 312 8.45 8.16 -19.65
CA MET A 312 8.23 9.60 -19.44
C MET A 312 6.73 9.92 -19.43
N LYS A 313 6.28 10.82 -18.53
CA LYS A 313 4.86 11.19 -18.43
C LYS A 313 4.49 12.41 -19.27
N LEU A 314 5.00 12.49 -20.50
CA LEU A 314 4.74 13.55 -21.48
C LEU A 314 4.69 12.99 -22.90
N LYS A 315 4.15 13.74 -23.85
CA LYS A 315 4.23 13.40 -25.28
C LYS A 315 5.25 14.27 -26.02
N CYS A 316 6.06 13.65 -26.87
CA CYS A 316 6.96 14.33 -27.79
C CYS A 316 6.73 13.84 -29.22
N ALA A 317 7.28 14.56 -30.21
CA ALA A 317 7.21 14.18 -31.61
C ALA A 317 8.18 13.02 -31.90
N HIS A 318 7.66 11.96 -32.52
CA HIS A 318 8.47 10.81 -32.91
C HIS A 318 9.53 11.20 -33.95
N PRO A 319 10.80 10.77 -33.80
CA PRO A 319 11.91 11.22 -34.67
C PRO A 319 11.72 10.83 -36.15
N ILE A 320 11.05 9.70 -36.42
CA ILE A 320 10.78 9.21 -37.78
C ILE A 320 9.52 9.85 -38.39
N HIS A 321 8.34 9.63 -37.79
CA HIS A 321 7.05 10.00 -38.39
C HIS A 321 6.38 11.22 -37.75
N GLY A 322 7.01 11.88 -36.79
CA GLY A 322 6.51 13.11 -36.13
C GLY A 322 5.33 12.94 -35.17
N ARG A 323 4.53 11.88 -35.28
CA ARG A 323 3.35 11.66 -34.42
C ARG A 323 3.67 11.72 -32.91
N PRO A 324 2.72 12.18 -32.06
CA PRO A 324 2.94 12.31 -30.62
C PRO A 324 3.01 10.93 -29.97
N PHE A 325 4.08 10.67 -29.23
CA PHE A 325 4.27 9.44 -28.47
C PHE A 325 4.95 9.71 -27.13
N SER A 326 4.96 8.71 -26.25
CA SER A 326 5.55 8.79 -24.93
C SER A 326 6.84 7.98 -24.91
N PRO A 327 8.01 8.63 -24.76
CA PRO A 327 9.29 7.93 -24.82
C PRO A 327 9.68 7.31 -23.48
N GLU A 328 10.69 6.46 -23.55
CA GLU A 328 11.35 5.85 -22.40
C GLU A 328 12.71 6.51 -22.16
N VAL A 329 13.05 6.71 -20.88
CA VAL A 329 14.38 7.15 -20.48
C VAL A 329 14.98 6.13 -19.52
N THR A 330 16.23 5.75 -19.75
CA THR A 330 16.99 4.91 -18.81
C THR A 330 18.02 5.78 -18.11
N PHE A 331 18.10 5.69 -16.79
CA PHE A 331 19.15 6.36 -16.01
C PHE A 331 20.05 5.33 -15.34
N VAL A 332 21.34 5.67 -15.24
CA VAL A 332 22.33 4.91 -14.48
C VAL A 332 22.94 5.84 -13.44
N ILE A 333 22.86 5.45 -12.17
CA ILE A 333 23.32 6.24 -11.03
C ILE A 333 24.37 5.47 -10.22
N ASP A 334 25.43 6.16 -9.79
CA ASP A 334 26.41 5.62 -8.87
C ASP A 334 25.85 5.52 -7.45
N GLY A 335 25.89 4.30 -6.90
CA GLY A 335 25.36 3.98 -5.58
C GLY A 335 26.12 4.66 -4.44
N ALA A 336 27.41 4.94 -4.57
CA ALA A 336 28.16 5.61 -3.50
C ALA A 336 27.86 7.11 -3.44
N THR A 337 27.83 7.77 -4.60
CA THR A 337 27.83 9.24 -4.69
C THR A 337 26.50 9.85 -5.07
N ARG A 338 25.50 9.03 -5.43
CA ARG A 338 24.23 9.48 -6.03
C ARG A 338 24.44 10.25 -7.34
N PHE A 339 25.58 10.13 -7.99
CA PHE A 339 25.87 10.82 -9.23
C PHE A 339 25.28 10.05 -10.41
N ILE A 340 24.46 10.70 -11.24
CA ILE A 340 23.97 10.09 -12.48
C ILE A 340 25.14 10.07 -13.47
N VAL A 341 25.60 8.88 -13.80
CA VAL A 341 26.73 8.63 -14.71
C VAL A 341 26.25 8.49 -16.16
N GLY A 342 25.10 7.85 -16.37
CA GLY A 342 24.65 7.45 -17.69
C GLY A 342 23.18 7.72 -17.88
N TRP A 343 22.78 7.99 -19.11
CA TRP A 343 21.38 8.00 -19.51
C TRP A 343 21.24 7.71 -21.00
N SER A 344 20.06 7.24 -21.38
CA SER A 344 19.67 7.07 -22.78
C SER A 344 18.18 7.33 -22.93
N MET A 345 17.76 7.60 -24.16
CA MET A 345 16.35 7.72 -24.52
C MET A 345 16.02 6.80 -25.68
N ASP A 346 14.86 6.17 -25.60
CA ASP A 346 14.37 5.27 -26.65
C ASP A 346 12.86 5.39 -26.85
N LEU A 347 12.37 4.78 -27.93
CA LEU A 347 10.99 4.80 -28.36
C LEU A 347 10.09 3.94 -27.47
N ALA A 348 10.65 2.88 -26.89
CA ALA A 348 10.02 1.97 -25.93
C ALA A 348 11.10 1.23 -25.12
N GLU A 349 10.70 0.63 -24.00
CA GLU A 349 11.56 -0.23 -23.17
C GLU A 349 12.27 -1.29 -24.02
N ASN A 350 13.59 -1.24 -24.03
CA ASN A 350 14.40 -2.26 -24.68
C ASN A 350 15.82 -2.31 -24.11
N VAL A 351 16.50 -3.40 -24.44
CA VAL A 351 17.85 -3.74 -23.97
C VAL A 351 18.92 -2.77 -24.49
N PHE A 352 18.73 -2.24 -25.70
CA PHE A 352 19.68 -1.30 -26.31
C PHE A 352 19.62 0.07 -25.65
N ALA A 353 18.46 0.47 -25.10
CA ALA A 353 18.35 1.66 -24.27
C ALA A 353 19.21 1.50 -23.01
N VAL A 354 19.09 0.37 -22.32
CA VAL A 354 19.91 0.04 -21.14
C VAL A 354 21.40 0.04 -21.49
N ALA A 355 21.78 -0.71 -22.53
CA ALA A 355 23.16 -0.76 -23.01
C ALA A 355 23.69 0.63 -23.39
N GLY A 356 22.90 1.45 -24.07
CA GLY A 356 23.26 2.81 -24.44
C GLY A 356 23.48 3.73 -23.23
N ALA A 357 22.69 3.58 -22.17
CA ALA A 357 22.88 4.35 -20.94
C ALA A 357 24.16 3.96 -20.20
N ILE A 358 24.48 2.66 -20.15
CA ILE A 358 25.73 2.15 -19.57
C ILE A 358 26.92 2.61 -20.42
N GLN A 359 26.83 2.49 -21.76
CA GLN A 359 27.88 2.95 -22.68
C GLN A 359 28.17 4.45 -22.49
N HIS A 360 27.11 5.27 -22.42
CA HIS A 360 27.23 6.70 -22.12
C HIS A 360 27.93 6.94 -20.77
N GLY A 361 27.58 6.16 -19.75
CA GLY A 361 28.24 6.22 -18.44
C GLY A 361 29.73 5.90 -18.51
N ILE A 362 30.09 4.77 -19.11
CA ILE A 362 31.49 4.30 -19.19
C ILE A 362 32.34 5.28 -19.97
N ARG A 363 31.83 5.82 -21.08
CA ARG A 363 32.53 6.81 -21.89
C ARG A 363 32.94 8.05 -21.10
N ASN A 364 32.06 8.53 -20.23
CA ASN A 364 32.23 9.82 -19.57
C ASN A 364 32.80 9.72 -18.15
N HIS A 365 32.63 8.57 -17.50
CA HIS A 365 32.93 8.41 -16.07
C HIS A 365 33.68 7.12 -15.73
N GLY A 366 34.10 6.37 -16.74
CA GLY A 366 34.82 5.10 -16.62
C GLY A 366 33.94 3.94 -16.18
N LYS A 367 34.53 2.75 -16.17
CA LYS A 367 33.83 1.48 -16.03
C LYS A 367 33.42 1.19 -14.57
N PRO A 368 32.21 0.63 -14.33
CA PRO A 368 31.82 0.15 -13.01
C PRO A 368 32.36 -1.24 -12.69
N PHE A 369 32.40 -1.60 -11.41
CA PHE A 369 32.68 -2.99 -11.00
C PHE A 369 31.41 -3.86 -11.03
N ILE A 370 30.29 -3.31 -10.54
CA ILE A 370 28.97 -3.93 -10.50
C ILE A 370 27.95 -3.04 -11.20
N TYR A 371 27.11 -3.63 -12.03
CA TYR A 371 25.84 -3.06 -12.46
C TYR A 371 24.71 -3.76 -11.71
N TYR A 372 23.80 -3.02 -11.07
CA TYR A 372 22.71 -3.57 -10.28
C TYR A 372 21.37 -3.10 -10.86
N SER A 373 20.57 -4.04 -11.38
CA SER A 373 19.31 -3.73 -12.06
C SER A 373 18.12 -4.53 -11.47
N ASP A 374 16.94 -4.37 -12.06
CA ASP A 374 15.80 -5.24 -11.78
C ASP A 374 15.87 -6.48 -12.69
N ASN A 375 15.13 -7.53 -12.35
CA ASN A 375 15.06 -8.72 -13.19
C ASN A 375 14.09 -8.56 -14.39
N GLY A 376 13.95 -7.34 -14.91
CA GLY A 376 13.07 -7.01 -16.03
C GLY A 376 13.66 -7.46 -17.36
N SER A 377 12.81 -7.79 -18.34
CA SER A 377 13.26 -8.32 -19.63
C SER A 377 14.17 -7.38 -20.44
N GLY A 378 14.10 -6.06 -20.20
CA GLY A 378 15.02 -5.10 -20.80
C GLY A 378 16.40 -5.05 -20.13
N GLU A 379 16.48 -5.44 -18.87
CA GLU A 379 17.70 -5.35 -18.05
C GLU A 379 18.48 -6.67 -18.03
N THR A 380 17.81 -7.83 -18.19
CA THR A 380 18.43 -9.17 -18.08
C THR A 380 18.45 -9.98 -19.36
N ALA A 381 18.32 -9.32 -20.51
CA ALA A 381 18.35 -10.04 -21.79
C ALA A 381 19.72 -10.64 -22.11
N ASP A 382 19.73 -11.71 -22.90
CA ASP A 382 20.95 -12.39 -23.38
C ASP A 382 22.01 -11.43 -23.94
N VAL A 383 21.61 -10.35 -24.60
CA VAL A 383 22.54 -9.36 -25.15
C VAL A 383 23.39 -8.69 -24.06
N LEU A 384 22.86 -8.53 -22.84
CA LEU A 384 23.59 -7.99 -21.70
C LEU A 384 24.30 -9.10 -20.91
N ASP A 385 23.60 -10.19 -20.60
CA ASP A 385 24.02 -11.12 -19.54
C ASP A 385 24.52 -12.48 -19.99
N LYS A 386 24.31 -12.84 -21.27
CA LYS A 386 24.68 -14.18 -21.74
C LYS A 386 26.16 -14.42 -21.49
N GLU A 387 26.46 -15.58 -20.90
CA GLU A 387 27.83 -15.97 -20.60
C GLU A 387 28.71 -15.87 -21.87
N VAL A 388 29.92 -15.34 -21.72
CA VAL A 388 30.91 -15.11 -22.79
C VAL A 388 30.58 -14.00 -23.79
N VAL A 389 29.34 -13.90 -24.29
CA VAL A 389 28.98 -12.98 -25.40
C VAL A 389 28.20 -11.73 -24.98
N GLY A 390 27.61 -11.74 -23.79
CA GLY A 390 26.90 -10.61 -23.22
C GLY A 390 27.81 -9.40 -23.02
N ILE A 391 27.24 -8.20 -23.11
CA ILE A 391 27.99 -6.95 -22.95
C ILE A 391 28.65 -6.87 -21.56
N LEU A 392 27.92 -7.19 -20.48
CA LEU A 392 28.42 -7.05 -19.12
C LEU A 392 29.53 -8.09 -18.79
N PRO A 393 29.36 -9.40 -19.10
CA PRO A 393 30.45 -10.36 -18.97
C PRO A 393 31.70 -10.01 -19.78
N ARG A 394 31.56 -9.54 -21.04
CA ARG A 394 32.71 -9.11 -21.86
C ARG A 394 33.43 -7.92 -21.27
N LEU A 395 32.70 -6.99 -20.67
CA LEU A 395 33.28 -5.89 -19.93
C LEU A 395 33.88 -6.34 -18.59
N GLY A 396 33.63 -7.56 -18.11
CA GLY A 396 34.02 -7.98 -16.76
C GLY A 396 33.25 -7.24 -15.66
N VAL A 397 32.02 -6.81 -15.94
CA VAL A 397 31.11 -6.16 -14.99
C VAL A 397 30.17 -7.22 -14.42
N ASN A 398 30.11 -7.35 -13.10
CA ASN A 398 29.20 -8.28 -12.46
C ASN A 398 27.77 -7.69 -12.42
N HIS A 399 26.76 -8.51 -12.74
CA HIS A 399 25.36 -8.08 -12.83
C HIS A 399 24.43 -8.82 -11.85
N PRO A 400 24.44 -8.47 -10.55
CA PRO A 400 23.39 -8.87 -9.63
C PRO A 400 22.06 -8.19 -9.95
N THR A 401 20.96 -8.93 -9.81
CA THR A 401 19.59 -8.41 -9.99
C THR A 401 18.82 -8.38 -8.67
N GLY A 402 17.80 -7.53 -8.60
CA GLY A 402 16.88 -7.48 -7.47
C GLY A 402 16.14 -8.81 -7.27
N ILE A 403 15.98 -9.25 -6.01
CA ILE A 403 15.13 -10.40 -5.68
C ILE A 403 13.67 -10.02 -5.93
N ALA A 404 12.98 -10.78 -6.76
CA ALA A 404 11.56 -10.57 -7.06
C ALA A 404 10.73 -10.41 -5.77
N GLY A 405 9.88 -9.38 -5.73
CA GLY A 405 9.04 -9.07 -4.57
C GLY A 405 9.78 -8.49 -3.36
N ASN A 406 11.06 -8.09 -3.49
CA ASN A 406 11.79 -7.35 -2.47
C ASN A 406 11.91 -5.86 -2.80
N PRO A 407 11.00 -5.00 -2.34
CA PRO A 407 11.00 -3.57 -2.68
C PRO A 407 12.16 -2.78 -2.05
N GLN A 408 12.98 -3.40 -1.19
CA GLN A 408 13.93 -2.67 -0.33
C GLN A 408 15.33 -2.51 -0.96
N GLY A 409 15.62 -3.13 -2.11
CA GLY A 409 16.96 -3.15 -2.70
C GLY A 409 17.32 -1.97 -3.60
N ARG A 410 16.33 -1.32 -4.25
CA ARG A 410 16.52 -0.37 -5.38
C ARG A 410 16.01 1.05 -5.11
N GLY A 411 15.76 1.40 -3.85
CA GLY A 411 15.15 2.69 -3.48
C GLY A 411 15.87 3.95 -4.01
N ILE A 412 17.17 3.88 -4.32
CA ILE A 412 17.95 4.99 -4.88
C ILE A 412 17.44 5.37 -6.28
N ILE A 413 17.40 4.42 -7.21
CA ILE A 413 16.99 4.68 -8.60
C ILE A 413 15.48 4.93 -8.68
N GLU A 414 14.69 4.23 -7.87
CA GLU A 414 13.24 4.47 -7.79
C GLU A 414 12.91 5.90 -7.33
N ARG A 415 13.68 6.45 -6.37
CA ARG A 415 13.53 7.83 -5.91
C ARG A 415 13.90 8.82 -7.01
N LEU A 416 14.96 8.53 -7.79
CA LEU A 416 15.34 9.33 -8.95
C LEU A 416 14.21 9.34 -10.00
N ASN A 417 13.71 8.16 -10.37
CA ASN A 417 12.66 8.00 -11.38
C ASN A 417 11.34 8.68 -10.98
N ARG A 418 11.05 8.78 -9.68
CA ARG A 418 9.91 9.57 -9.16
C ARG A 418 10.12 11.08 -9.17
N THR A 419 11.33 11.58 -9.37
CA THR A 419 11.65 13.01 -9.20
C THR A 419 12.12 13.68 -10.48
N LEU A 420 13.21 13.19 -11.09
CA LEU A 420 13.85 13.86 -12.23
C LEU A 420 12.99 13.77 -13.50
N PRO A 421 12.52 12.59 -13.96
CA PRO A 421 11.63 12.49 -15.12
C PRO A 421 10.39 13.37 -15.00
N MET A 422 9.75 13.36 -13.83
CA MET A 422 8.56 14.16 -13.57
C MET A 422 8.85 15.67 -13.61
N ARG A 423 10.02 16.11 -13.10
CA ARG A 423 10.45 17.51 -13.16
C ARG A 423 10.65 17.96 -14.61
N ILE A 424 11.32 17.13 -15.43
CA ILE A 424 11.52 17.40 -16.85
C ILE A 424 10.18 17.45 -17.56
N ALA A 425 9.32 16.45 -17.33
CA ALA A 425 8.04 16.32 -18.00
C ALA A 425 7.12 17.52 -17.77
N ARG A 426 7.08 18.05 -16.54
CA ARG A 426 6.27 19.22 -16.17
C ARG A 426 6.68 20.53 -16.85
N LYS A 427 7.84 20.60 -17.51
CA LYS A 427 8.22 21.75 -18.35
C LYS A 427 7.31 21.86 -19.59
N TYR A 428 6.64 20.78 -20.00
CA TYR A 428 5.89 20.70 -21.25
C TYR A 428 4.38 20.63 -21.02
N ARG A 429 3.61 21.27 -21.92
CA ARG A 429 2.13 21.25 -21.91
C ARG A 429 1.54 19.88 -22.21
N THR A 430 2.34 18.97 -22.79
CA THR A 430 1.96 17.58 -23.09
C THR A 430 2.08 16.63 -21.88
N TYR A 431 2.48 17.13 -20.70
CA TYR A 431 2.57 16.35 -19.47
C TYR A 431 1.21 15.77 -19.04
N PHE A 432 1.12 14.45 -18.86
CA PHE A 432 -0.11 13.75 -18.48
C PHE A 432 -0.05 13.02 -17.14
N GLY A 433 0.99 13.27 -16.34
CA GLY A 433 1.14 12.66 -15.02
C GLY A 433 0.25 13.29 -13.93
N LYS A 434 0.45 12.86 -12.68
CA LYS A 434 -0.30 13.34 -11.51
C LYS A 434 -0.19 14.87 -11.38
N GLY A 435 -1.35 15.52 -11.22
CA GLY A 435 -1.49 16.97 -11.07
C GLY A 435 -1.71 17.76 -12.37
N ALA A 436 -1.72 17.11 -13.54
CA ALA A 436 -2.05 17.78 -14.79
C ALA A 436 -3.57 18.00 -14.95
N ASP A 437 -3.96 19.11 -15.60
CA ASP A 437 -5.37 19.35 -15.95
C ASP A 437 -5.80 18.44 -17.10
N ARG A 438 -6.72 17.52 -16.79
CA ARG A 438 -7.23 16.51 -17.73
C ARG A 438 -7.96 17.12 -18.92
N GLU A 439 -8.67 18.23 -18.72
CA GLU A 439 -9.48 18.83 -19.78
C GLU A 439 -8.60 19.57 -20.80
N THR A 440 -7.61 20.33 -20.34
CA THR A 440 -6.61 20.94 -21.22
C THR A 440 -5.85 19.89 -22.03
N LEU A 441 -5.46 18.77 -21.41
CA LEU A 441 -4.80 17.67 -22.11
C LEU A 441 -5.69 16.98 -23.13
N ARG A 442 -6.97 16.78 -22.81
CA ARG A 442 -7.93 16.19 -23.75
C ARG A 442 -8.05 17.05 -25.01
N LYS A 443 -8.17 18.38 -24.83
CA LYS A 443 -8.22 19.35 -25.94
C LYS A 443 -6.92 19.33 -26.75
N LEU A 444 -5.76 19.42 -26.10
CA LEU A 444 -4.46 19.38 -26.75
C LEU A 444 -4.28 18.10 -27.58
N ASN A 445 -4.60 16.93 -27.00
CA ASN A 445 -4.49 15.65 -27.72
C ASN A 445 -5.42 15.55 -28.92
N ARG A 446 -6.64 16.08 -28.82
CA ARG A 446 -7.58 16.15 -29.95
C ARG A 446 -7.05 17.07 -31.04
N ASP A 447 -6.53 18.24 -30.68
CA ASP A 447 -6.01 19.22 -31.62
C ASP A 447 -4.73 18.70 -32.31
N LEU A 448 -3.86 17.98 -31.58
CA LEU A 448 -2.72 17.26 -32.15
C LEU A 448 -3.15 16.19 -33.15
N ARG A 449 -4.09 15.30 -32.78
CA ARG A 449 -4.63 14.28 -33.72
C ARG A 449 -5.20 14.92 -34.98
N SER A 450 -5.96 16.00 -34.82
CA SER A 450 -6.50 16.77 -35.94
C SER A 450 -5.39 17.36 -36.82
N ALA A 451 -4.34 17.93 -36.22
CA ALA A 451 -3.19 18.48 -36.95
C ALA A 451 -2.49 17.41 -37.82
N PHE A 452 -2.22 16.23 -37.26
CA PHE A 452 -1.57 15.14 -38.02
C PHE A 452 -2.45 14.62 -39.16
N ASN A 453 -3.77 14.49 -38.95
CA ASN A 453 -4.69 14.11 -40.03
C ASN A 453 -4.72 15.16 -41.15
N THR A 454 -4.69 16.45 -40.82
CA THR A 454 -4.62 17.54 -41.81
C THR A 454 -3.30 17.51 -42.59
N LEU A 455 -2.17 17.27 -41.94
CA LEU A 455 -0.87 17.13 -42.60
C LEU A 455 -0.82 15.91 -43.53
N GLN A 456 -1.42 14.79 -43.14
CA GLN A 456 -1.51 13.61 -44.00
C GLN A 456 -2.34 13.86 -45.27
N GLN A 457 -3.35 14.72 -45.19
CA GLN A 457 -4.16 15.14 -46.35
C GLN A 457 -3.48 16.23 -47.20
N GLY A 458 -2.24 16.63 -46.89
CA GLY A 458 -1.53 17.69 -47.62
C GLY A 458 -2.11 19.09 -47.44
N LYS A 459 -2.93 19.30 -46.40
CA LYS A 459 -3.62 20.58 -46.13
C LYS A 459 -2.84 21.43 -45.14
N ASN A 460 -3.08 22.75 -45.21
CA ASN A 460 -2.49 23.71 -44.28
C ASN A 460 -3.14 23.65 -42.89
N LEU A 461 -2.33 23.74 -41.85
CA LEU A 461 -2.79 23.75 -40.46
C LEU A 461 -3.52 25.05 -40.11
N ASN A 462 -4.66 24.93 -39.45
CA ASN A 462 -5.35 26.05 -38.83
C ASN A 462 -4.59 26.58 -37.58
N ALA A 463 -5.03 27.73 -37.04
CA ALA A 463 -4.35 28.36 -35.92
C ALA A 463 -4.28 27.49 -34.65
N LYS A 464 -5.33 26.72 -34.34
CA LYS A 464 -5.38 25.81 -33.17
C LYS A 464 -4.43 24.63 -33.34
N GLN A 465 -4.42 24.01 -34.52
CA GLN A 465 -3.52 22.92 -34.87
C GLN A 465 -2.06 23.37 -34.84
N ARG A 466 -1.76 24.56 -35.37
CA ARG A 466 -0.41 25.13 -35.33
C ARG A 466 0.06 25.41 -33.90
N ALA A 467 -0.83 25.94 -33.06
CA ALA A 467 -0.55 26.13 -31.64
C ALA A 467 -0.30 24.80 -30.90
N ALA A 468 -1.11 23.77 -31.17
CA ALA A 468 -0.94 22.44 -30.60
C ALA A 468 0.40 21.80 -31.01
N MET A 469 0.81 21.93 -32.27
CA MET A 469 2.10 21.44 -32.77
C MET A 469 3.29 22.15 -32.11
N ARG A 470 3.19 23.45 -31.81
CA ARG A 470 4.22 24.20 -31.07
C ARG A 470 4.36 23.73 -29.63
N ASP A 471 3.26 23.26 -29.04
CA ASP A 471 3.26 22.73 -27.67
C ASP A 471 3.83 21.29 -27.59
N LEU A 472 4.03 20.61 -28.72
CA LEU A 472 4.61 19.27 -28.80
C LEU A 472 6.13 19.38 -28.96
N PRO A 473 6.92 19.01 -27.94
CA PRO A 473 8.38 19.04 -28.06
C PRO A 473 8.87 18.02 -29.09
N SER A 474 9.90 18.38 -29.83
CA SER A 474 10.66 17.47 -30.68
C SER A 474 11.47 16.48 -29.85
N TRP A 475 11.90 15.38 -30.48
CA TRP A 475 12.80 14.41 -29.88
C TRP A 475 14.10 15.07 -29.37
N SER A 476 14.72 15.93 -30.20
CA SER A 476 15.96 16.62 -29.86
C SER A 476 15.81 17.56 -28.66
N GLU A 477 14.73 18.34 -28.61
CA GLU A 477 14.44 19.23 -27.47
C GLU A 477 14.25 18.43 -26.18
N LEU A 478 13.66 17.25 -26.26
CA LEU A 478 13.49 16.40 -25.09
C LEU A 478 14.81 15.78 -24.62
N CYS A 479 15.64 15.28 -25.53
CA CYS A 479 16.99 14.79 -25.20
C CYS A 479 17.81 15.87 -24.48
N GLU A 480 17.74 17.11 -24.98
CA GLU A 480 18.43 18.24 -24.37
C GLU A 480 17.90 18.56 -22.97
N ALA A 481 16.58 18.53 -22.78
CA ALA A 481 15.98 18.74 -21.47
C ALA A 481 16.34 17.62 -20.46
N VAL A 482 16.57 16.39 -20.92
CA VAL A 482 17.09 15.31 -20.08
C VAL A 482 18.53 15.58 -19.70
N ARG A 483 19.39 15.98 -20.66
CA ARG A 483 20.78 16.38 -20.41
C ARG A 483 20.87 17.48 -19.34
N GLU A 484 20.12 18.57 -19.51
CA GLU A 484 20.02 19.65 -18.52
C GLU A 484 19.49 19.17 -17.16
N GLY A 485 18.52 18.26 -17.18
CA GLY A 485 17.94 17.69 -15.98
C GLY A 485 18.96 16.89 -15.16
N VAL A 486 19.77 16.08 -15.84
CA VAL A 486 20.88 15.32 -15.25
C VAL A 486 21.93 16.26 -14.66
N GLU A 487 22.33 17.28 -15.42
CA GLU A 487 23.28 18.29 -14.97
C GLU A 487 22.78 19.03 -13.72
N TRP A 488 21.50 19.46 -13.72
CA TRP A 488 20.87 20.05 -12.55
C TRP A 488 20.86 19.10 -11.35
N TYR A 489 20.52 17.82 -11.56
CA TYR A 489 20.46 16.84 -10.49
C TYR A 489 21.84 16.59 -9.88
N ASN A 490 22.87 16.46 -10.70
CA ASN A 490 24.24 16.21 -10.25
C ASN A 490 24.86 17.41 -9.51
N ASN A 491 24.36 18.63 -9.75
CA ASN A 491 24.90 19.85 -9.14
C ASN A 491 24.04 20.44 -8.00
N ARG A 492 22.86 19.89 -7.71
CA ARG A 492 22.03 20.34 -6.57
C ARG A 492 22.46 19.66 -5.26
N PRO A 493 22.27 20.30 -4.09
CA PRO A 493 22.44 19.64 -2.80
C PRO A 493 21.55 18.40 -2.66
N HIS A 494 22.10 17.29 -2.15
CA HIS A 494 21.39 16.02 -2.02
C HIS A 494 21.32 15.56 -0.55
N SER A 495 20.10 15.44 0.00
CA SER A 495 19.88 15.18 1.44
C SER A 495 20.46 13.86 1.96
N GLU A 496 20.60 12.85 1.09
CA GLU A 496 21.21 11.55 1.43
C GLU A 496 22.76 11.57 1.44
N LEU A 497 23.38 12.69 1.05
CA LEU A 497 24.84 12.85 1.09
C LEU A 497 25.26 13.61 2.35
N PRO A 498 26.52 13.48 2.82
CA PRO A 498 26.99 14.19 4.00
C PRO A 498 26.78 15.71 3.94
N MET A 499 26.66 16.34 5.11
CA MET A 499 26.67 17.79 5.22
C MET A 499 28.08 18.34 5.14
N LYS A 500 28.23 19.47 4.44
CA LYS A 500 29.43 20.31 4.46
C LYS A 500 29.47 21.10 5.77
N ALA A 501 30.65 21.64 6.10
CA ALA A 501 30.84 22.53 7.25
C ALA A 501 29.91 23.77 7.22
N ASN A 502 29.46 24.19 6.03
CA ASN A 502 28.54 25.32 5.86
C ASN A 502 27.04 24.98 6.09
N GLY A 503 26.74 23.78 6.59
CA GLY A 503 25.37 23.35 6.88
C GLY A 503 24.53 22.96 5.66
N LYS A 504 25.11 22.94 4.45
CA LYS A 504 24.45 22.41 3.24
C LYS A 504 24.96 21.02 2.92
N HIS A 505 24.11 20.14 2.41
CA HIS A 505 24.54 18.86 1.87
C HIS A 505 25.46 19.05 0.64
N PHE A 506 26.36 18.09 0.43
CA PHE A 506 27.09 18.00 -0.85
C PHE A 506 26.11 17.79 -2.02
N SER A 507 26.47 18.29 -3.20
CA SER A 507 25.89 17.78 -4.44
C SER A 507 26.55 16.44 -4.83
N PRO A 508 25.89 15.61 -5.65
CA PRO A 508 26.51 14.39 -6.17
C PRO A 508 27.85 14.63 -6.85
N ALA A 509 27.98 15.70 -7.65
CA ALA A 509 29.22 16.04 -8.33
C ALA A 509 30.33 16.47 -7.35
N GLU A 510 30.01 17.30 -6.35
CA GLU A 510 30.97 17.72 -5.33
C GLU A 510 31.43 16.52 -4.49
N TYR A 511 30.50 15.66 -4.07
CA TYR A 511 30.81 14.49 -3.24
C TYR A 511 31.63 13.45 -4.01
N ARG A 512 31.29 13.20 -5.28
CA ARG A 512 32.08 12.33 -6.15
C ARG A 512 33.51 12.84 -6.30
N LYS A 513 33.69 14.14 -6.57
CA LYS A 513 35.03 14.75 -6.69
C LYS A 513 35.83 14.60 -5.39
N LYS A 514 35.18 14.81 -4.24
CA LYS A 514 35.80 14.61 -2.93
C LYS A 514 36.25 13.16 -2.74
N ARG A 515 35.35 12.20 -2.99
CA ARG A 515 35.63 10.76 -2.80
C ARG A 515 36.74 10.26 -3.71
N LEU A 516 36.76 10.66 -4.99
CA LEU A 516 37.85 10.32 -5.90
C LEU A 516 39.21 10.85 -5.42
N ALA A 517 39.25 12.02 -4.79
CA ALA A 517 40.48 12.57 -4.22
C ALA A 517 40.91 11.90 -2.90
N GLU A 518 39.97 11.32 -2.14
CA GLU A 518 40.22 10.67 -0.85
C GLU A 518 40.56 9.18 -1.00
N GLU A 519 39.93 8.49 -1.94
CA GLU A 519 40.06 7.03 -2.12
C GLU A 519 41.27 6.63 -2.99
N ASP A 520 41.85 7.57 -3.74
CA ASP A 520 42.87 7.30 -4.78
C ASP A 520 42.43 6.20 -5.76
N THR A 521 41.13 6.13 -6.02
CA THR A 521 40.51 5.08 -6.85
C THR A 521 40.95 5.23 -8.31
N GLU A 522 41.76 4.29 -8.80
CA GLU A 522 42.04 4.15 -10.23
C GLU A 522 40.77 3.74 -10.97
N ILE A 523 40.24 4.64 -11.80
CA ILE A 523 39.10 4.35 -12.66
C ILE A 523 39.62 3.68 -13.94
N GLU A 524 39.10 2.49 -14.26
CA GLU A 524 39.33 1.84 -15.54
C GLU A 524 38.57 2.57 -16.65
N TRP A 525 39.29 2.97 -17.70
CA TRP A 525 38.74 3.63 -18.88
C TRP A 525 38.87 2.72 -20.10
N LEU A 526 37.88 2.79 -20.99
CA LEU A 526 37.95 2.16 -22.31
C LEU A 526 38.18 3.25 -23.35
N SER A 527 39.01 2.96 -24.34
CA SER A 527 39.10 3.81 -25.54
C SER A 527 37.77 3.81 -26.30
N ASP A 528 37.53 4.85 -27.12
CA ASP A 528 36.33 4.92 -27.95
C ASP A 528 36.19 3.70 -28.89
N VAL A 529 37.31 3.09 -29.30
CA VAL A 529 37.32 1.89 -30.15
C VAL A 529 36.92 0.66 -29.36
N GLU A 530 37.51 0.44 -28.19
CA GLU A 530 37.15 -0.68 -27.31
C GLU A 530 35.70 -0.58 -26.86
N LEU A 531 35.26 0.62 -26.47
CA LEU A 531 33.88 0.87 -26.07
C LEU A 531 32.89 0.57 -27.21
N ARG A 532 33.22 0.92 -28.45
CA ARG A 532 32.39 0.59 -29.61
C ARG A 532 32.34 -0.91 -29.86
N ASP A 533 33.46 -1.62 -29.78
CA ASP A 533 33.52 -3.07 -30.03
C ASP A 533 32.81 -3.87 -28.91
N MET A 534 33.00 -3.47 -27.66
CA MET A 534 32.39 -4.13 -26.49
C MET A 534 30.87 -4.00 -26.45
N PHE A 535 30.31 -2.89 -26.94
CA PHE A 535 28.86 -2.68 -26.98
C PHE A 535 28.19 -3.15 -28.26
N ARG A 536 28.94 -3.66 -29.25
CA ARG A 536 28.34 -4.38 -30.39
C ARG A 536 27.73 -5.69 -29.89
N PRO A 537 26.45 -5.97 -30.16
CA PRO A 537 25.85 -7.25 -29.83
C PRO A 537 26.60 -8.39 -30.50
N MET A 538 26.78 -9.48 -29.77
CA MET A 538 27.51 -10.64 -30.23
C MET A 538 26.65 -11.89 -30.09
N VAL A 539 26.60 -12.71 -31.14
CA VAL A 539 25.88 -13.99 -31.12
C VAL A 539 26.71 -15.10 -31.75
N GLU A 540 26.51 -16.32 -31.27
CA GLU A 540 27.15 -17.51 -31.81
C GLU A 540 26.33 -18.03 -33.01
N LYS A 541 27.00 -18.24 -34.15
CA LYS A 541 26.37 -18.81 -35.35
C LYS A 541 27.24 -19.85 -36.04
N PRO A 542 26.64 -20.90 -36.61
CA PRO A 542 27.37 -21.85 -37.43
C PRO A 542 27.73 -21.24 -38.78
N VAL A 543 28.92 -21.54 -39.27
CA VAL A 543 29.33 -21.24 -40.64
C VAL A 543 28.96 -22.43 -41.54
N ARG A 544 28.26 -22.17 -42.65
CA ARG A 544 27.96 -23.18 -43.67
C ARG A 544 28.34 -22.64 -45.02
N ARG A 545 29.25 -23.34 -45.72
CA ARG A 545 29.68 -22.98 -47.09
C ARG A 545 30.15 -21.51 -47.23
N CYS A 546 30.90 -21.02 -46.25
CA CYS A 546 31.35 -19.63 -46.15
C CYS A 546 30.19 -18.61 -45.96
N GLU A 547 28.99 -19.09 -45.64
CA GLU A 547 27.81 -18.28 -45.35
C GLU A 547 27.47 -18.33 -43.87
N ILE A 548 26.92 -17.22 -43.38
CA ILE A 548 26.37 -17.07 -42.05
C ILE A 548 24.97 -16.48 -42.19
N HIS A 549 23.98 -17.17 -41.63
CA HIS A 549 22.59 -16.72 -41.63
C HIS A 549 22.28 -15.98 -40.33
N TRP A 550 21.84 -14.73 -40.45
CA TRP A 550 21.46 -13.90 -39.30
C TRP A 550 20.39 -12.88 -39.66
N LEU A 551 19.32 -12.79 -38.87
CA LEU A 551 18.20 -11.85 -39.07
C LEU A 551 17.65 -11.82 -40.52
N ASN A 552 17.40 -13.00 -41.09
CA ASN A 552 16.97 -13.20 -42.49
C ASN A 552 17.96 -12.71 -43.56
N ASN A 553 19.17 -12.30 -43.17
CA ASN A 553 20.27 -11.94 -44.06
C ASN A 553 21.28 -13.09 -44.18
N ILE A 554 21.89 -13.20 -45.37
CA ILE A 554 22.98 -14.13 -45.65
C ILE A 554 24.25 -13.30 -45.81
N TYR A 555 25.22 -13.53 -44.93
CA TYR A 555 26.53 -12.90 -44.95
C TYR A 555 27.56 -13.86 -45.51
N TYR A 556 28.45 -13.39 -46.37
CA TYR A 556 29.45 -14.20 -47.03
C TYR A 556 30.84 -13.58 -46.97
N ALA A 557 31.84 -14.42 -46.73
CA ALA A 557 33.27 -14.10 -46.85
C ALA A 557 34.07 -15.37 -47.23
N PRO A 558 34.91 -15.35 -48.28
CA PRO A 558 35.74 -16.50 -48.67
C PRO A 558 36.61 -17.06 -47.54
N GLU A 559 37.05 -16.21 -46.62
CA GLU A 559 37.90 -16.50 -45.46
C GLU A 559 37.23 -17.43 -44.45
N LEU A 560 35.90 -17.58 -44.52
CA LEU A 560 35.12 -18.49 -43.66
C LEU A 560 35.22 -19.96 -44.09
N ARG A 561 35.98 -20.28 -45.14
CA ARG A 561 36.13 -21.64 -45.69
C ARG A 561 36.58 -22.64 -44.63
N ASP A 562 37.59 -22.30 -43.85
CA ASP A 562 38.23 -23.22 -42.90
C ASP A 562 37.39 -23.42 -41.63
N GLU A 563 36.37 -22.57 -41.43
CA GLU A 563 35.44 -22.67 -40.30
C GLU A 563 34.13 -23.38 -40.68
N HIS A 564 34.07 -24.04 -41.84
CA HIS A 564 32.89 -24.80 -42.27
C HIS A 564 32.43 -25.82 -41.21
N GLY A 565 31.15 -25.74 -40.83
CA GLY A 565 30.55 -26.62 -39.82
C GLY A 565 30.88 -26.24 -38.38
N ARG A 566 31.79 -25.28 -38.15
CA ARG A 566 32.12 -24.77 -36.82
C ARG A 566 31.25 -23.57 -36.47
N LYS A 567 31.20 -23.27 -35.19
CA LYS A 567 30.54 -22.08 -34.66
C LYS A 567 31.53 -20.94 -34.52
N VAL A 568 31.09 -19.75 -34.88
CA VAL A 568 31.85 -18.49 -34.79
C VAL A 568 31.03 -17.46 -34.04
N LEU A 569 31.71 -16.46 -33.50
CA LEU A 569 31.10 -15.28 -32.89
C LEU A 569 30.92 -14.21 -33.95
N ILE A 570 29.70 -13.71 -34.10
CA ILE A 570 29.39 -12.60 -35.00
C ILE A 570 29.02 -11.38 -34.17
N SER A 571 29.68 -10.25 -34.45
CA SER A 571 29.32 -8.95 -33.91
C SER A 571 28.76 -8.07 -35.03
N TYR A 572 27.63 -7.41 -34.76
CA TYR A 572 26.88 -6.64 -35.76
C TYR A 572 26.49 -5.25 -35.25
N ASP A 573 26.19 -4.35 -36.18
CA ASP A 573 25.64 -3.03 -35.87
C ASP A 573 24.11 -3.08 -35.98
N ILE A 574 23.39 -2.54 -35.00
CA ILE A 574 21.92 -2.56 -34.99
C ILE A 574 21.32 -1.56 -35.99
N HIS A 575 22.11 -0.59 -36.46
CA HIS A 575 21.69 0.42 -37.42
C HIS A 575 22.25 0.16 -38.84
N ASP A 576 23.22 -0.74 -38.99
CA ASP A 576 23.83 -1.09 -40.28
C ASP A 576 24.00 -2.60 -40.44
N ALA A 577 23.19 -3.18 -41.33
CA ALA A 577 23.21 -4.61 -41.65
C ALA A 577 24.14 -4.96 -42.82
N SER A 578 24.90 -4.02 -43.38
CA SER A 578 25.71 -4.23 -44.59
C SER A 578 26.82 -5.28 -44.41
N LYS A 579 27.38 -5.37 -43.20
CA LYS A 579 28.44 -6.30 -42.85
C LYS A 579 28.38 -6.73 -41.39
N ILE A 580 28.99 -7.89 -41.11
CA ILE A 580 29.22 -8.40 -39.76
C ILE A 580 30.70 -8.67 -39.56
N THR A 581 31.18 -8.48 -38.34
CA THR A 581 32.54 -8.86 -37.95
C THR A 581 32.50 -10.28 -37.37
N VAL A 582 33.36 -11.17 -37.88
CA VAL A 582 33.38 -12.59 -37.51
C VAL A 582 34.68 -12.94 -36.76
N ARG A 583 34.53 -13.62 -35.63
CA ARG A 583 35.62 -14.06 -34.74
C ARG A 583 35.46 -15.53 -34.36
N ARG A 584 36.55 -16.22 -34.03
CA ARG A 584 36.49 -17.56 -33.41
C ARG A 584 35.99 -17.46 -31.96
N LEU A 585 35.69 -18.61 -31.35
CA LEU A 585 35.26 -18.68 -29.94
C LEU A 585 36.33 -18.20 -28.94
N ASP A 586 37.61 -18.24 -29.33
CA ASP A 586 38.73 -17.67 -28.56
C ASP A 586 38.88 -16.14 -28.72
N GLY A 587 38.00 -15.51 -29.50
CA GLY A 587 38.02 -14.08 -29.79
C GLY A 587 38.90 -13.67 -30.97
N SER A 588 39.66 -14.59 -31.58
CA SER A 588 40.53 -14.26 -32.73
C SER A 588 39.72 -13.81 -33.94
N PHE A 589 40.11 -12.67 -34.52
CA PHE A 589 39.46 -12.13 -35.72
C PHE A 589 39.68 -13.02 -36.93
N ILE A 590 38.60 -13.26 -37.68
CA ILE A 590 38.64 -14.02 -38.94
C ILE A 590 38.51 -13.06 -40.12
N CYS A 591 37.36 -12.39 -40.25
CA CYS A 591 37.05 -11.52 -41.38
C CYS A 591 35.84 -10.61 -41.10
N GLU A 592 35.57 -9.69 -42.03
CA GLU A 592 34.26 -9.03 -42.14
C GLU A 592 33.44 -9.71 -43.25
N ALA A 593 32.28 -10.26 -42.92
CA ALA A 593 31.39 -10.90 -43.89
C ALA A 593 30.33 -9.91 -44.40
N VAL A 594 30.13 -9.84 -45.71
CA VAL A 594 29.29 -8.84 -46.37
C VAL A 594 27.93 -9.43 -46.70
N TRP A 595 26.87 -8.65 -46.48
CA TRP A 595 25.50 -9.05 -46.83
C TRP A 595 25.40 -9.32 -48.33
N ASN A 596 24.92 -10.52 -48.69
CA ASN A 596 24.83 -10.98 -50.08
C ASN A 596 26.17 -10.90 -50.84
N GLY A 597 27.32 -11.03 -50.15
CA GLY A 597 28.66 -10.90 -50.75
C GLY A 597 28.96 -11.90 -51.87
N ASN A 598 28.24 -13.04 -51.91
CA ASN A 598 28.32 -14.03 -52.99
C ASN A 598 27.18 -13.92 -54.04
N LYS A 599 26.20 -13.03 -53.84
CA LYS A 599 25.05 -12.90 -54.72
C LYS A 599 25.44 -12.12 -55.96
N ARG A 600 25.45 -12.79 -57.11
CA ARG A 600 25.60 -12.18 -58.43
C ARG A 600 24.29 -12.29 -59.21
N ALA A 601 24.02 -11.33 -60.08
CA ALA A 601 22.89 -11.44 -61.00
C ALA A 601 23.10 -12.69 -61.90
N ALA A 602 22.06 -13.51 -62.05
CA ALA A 602 22.11 -14.75 -62.83
C ALA A 602 22.46 -14.49 -64.31
N PHE A 603 22.11 -13.32 -64.82
CA PHE A 603 22.48 -12.85 -66.15
C PHE A 603 22.92 -11.37 -66.06
N PRO A 604 23.96 -10.96 -66.81
CA PRO A 604 24.32 -9.55 -66.92
C PRO A 604 23.20 -8.79 -67.63
N VAL A 605 22.66 -7.76 -66.96
CA VAL A 605 21.66 -6.89 -67.57
C VAL A 605 22.35 -6.00 -68.60
N THR A 606 22.01 -6.18 -69.88
CA THR A 606 22.62 -5.39 -70.97
C THR A 606 22.23 -3.91 -70.87
N ALA A 607 23.11 -3.02 -71.36
CA ALA A 607 22.83 -1.58 -71.40
C ALA A 607 21.55 -1.26 -72.20
N GLU A 608 21.19 -2.10 -73.16
CA GLU A 608 19.95 -2.00 -73.93
C GLU A 608 18.71 -2.24 -73.06
N TYR A 609 18.72 -3.24 -72.17
CA TYR A 609 17.63 -3.50 -71.24
C TYR A 609 17.47 -2.35 -70.22
N HIS A 610 18.57 -1.77 -69.73
CA HIS A 610 18.53 -0.58 -68.87
C HIS A 610 17.90 0.63 -69.56
N LYS A 611 18.32 0.92 -70.81
CA LYS A 611 17.72 1.99 -71.62
C LYS A 611 16.25 1.71 -71.92
N HIS A 612 15.89 0.46 -72.18
CA HIS A 612 14.51 0.04 -72.43
C HIS A 612 13.62 0.21 -71.18
N GLN A 613 14.08 -0.19 -69.99
CA GLN A 613 13.37 0.01 -68.73
C GLN A 613 13.26 1.49 -68.34
N GLN A 614 14.30 2.30 -68.55
CA GLN A 614 14.21 3.75 -68.38
C GLN A 614 13.20 4.37 -69.34
N ARG A 615 13.11 3.87 -70.58
CA ARG A 615 12.10 4.30 -71.55
C ARG A 615 10.69 3.93 -71.10
N ILE A 616 10.48 2.71 -70.60
CA ILE A 616 9.18 2.24 -70.06
C ILE A 616 8.79 3.04 -68.82
N LYS A 617 9.70 3.26 -67.87
CA LYS A 617 9.44 4.13 -66.70
C LYS A 617 9.14 5.57 -67.10
N GLY A 618 9.87 6.13 -68.06
CA GLY A 618 9.61 7.46 -68.59
C GLY A 618 8.31 7.56 -69.38
N MET A 619 7.84 6.48 -70.03
CA MET A 619 6.52 6.40 -70.65
C MET A 619 5.41 6.34 -69.60
N ARG A 620 5.56 5.50 -68.56
CA ARG A 620 4.61 5.45 -67.44
C ARG A 620 4.50 6.79 -66.71
N LYS A 621 5.63 7.42 -66.37
CA LYS A 621 5.64 8.73 -65.71
C LYS A 621 4.97 9.81 -66.55
N ARG A 622 5.21 9.83 -67.88
CA ARG A 622 4.51 10.76 -68.80
C ARG A 622 3.03 10.44 -68.97
N ALA A 623 2.65 9.17 -68.88
CA ALA A 623 1.25 8.77 -68.92
C ALA A 623 0.54 9.14 -67.62
N GLU A 624 1.18 8.97 -66.46
CA GLU A 624 0.69 9.42 -65.14
C GLU A 624 0.61 10.95 -65.06
N GLU A 625 1.61 11.67 -65.56
CA GLU A 625 1.57 13.14 -65.69
C GLU A 625 0.42 13.57 -66.60
N LYS A 626 0.23 12.93 -67.76
CA LYS A 626 -0.93 13.21 -68.63
C LYS A 626 -2.27 12.84 -68.01
N LEU A 627 -2.34 11.80 -67.19
CA LEU A 627 -3.57 11.38 -66.50
C LEU A 627 -3.89 12.39 -65.39
N ARG A 628 -2.87 12.86 -64.68
CA ARG A 628 -2.96 13.91 -63.67
C ARG A 628 -3.34 15.27 -64.28
N ASP A 629 -2.74 15.63 -65.41
CA ASP A 629 -3.10 16.84 -66.16
C ASP A 629 -4.54 16.74 -66.70
N ALA A 630 -4.98 15.55 -67.17
CA ALA A 630 -6.36 15.32 -67.60
C ALA A 630 -7.37 15.30 -66.43
N GLU A 631 -6.96 14.85 -65.24
CA GLU A 631 -7.77 14.94 -64.01
C GLU A 631 -7.86 16.40 -63.51
N ASP A 632 -6.78 17.19 -63.65
CA ASP A 632 -6.75 18.62 -63.32
C ASP A 632 -7.52 19.49 -64.35
N GLU A 633 -7.59 19.07 -65.63
CA GLU A 633 -8.36 19.74 -66.69
C GLU A 633 -9.87 19.40 -66.68
N ASN A 634 -10.30 18.35 -65.97
CA ASN A 634 -11.71 17.93 -65.96
C ASN A 634 -12.56 18.65 -64.90
N ILE A 635 -12.43 19.98 -64.81
CA ILE A 635 -13.39 20.86 -64.12
C ILE A 635 -14.04 21.80 -65.16
N ASN A 636 -15.28 21.43 -65.52
CA ASN A 636 -16.38 22.22 -66.11
C ASN A 636 -16.70 22.17 -67.63
N VAL A 637 -17.75 21.35 -67.90
CA VAL A 637 -18.97 21.59 -68.71
C VAL A 637 -18.88 21.54 -70.24
N LEU A 638 -19.57 20.55 -70.86
CA LEU A 638 -20.78 20.72 -71.68
C LEU A 638 -21.31 19.36 -72.20
N GLU A 639 -22.64 19.17 -72.10
CA GLU A 639 -23.39 18.10 -72.75
C GLU A 639 -23.21 18.13 -74.27
N HIS A 640 -22.94 16.98 -74.93
CA HIS A 640 -23.79 16.44 -76.00
C HIS A 640 -23.30 15.11 -76.61
N LYS A 641 -24.30 14.23 -76.84
CA LYS A 641 -24.47 13.17 -77.84
C LYS A 641 -23.59 11.92 -77.85
N GLN A 642 -24.23 10.81 -77.45
CA GLN A 642 -23.96 9.46 -77.95
C GLN A 642 -24.13 9.36 -79.47
N PRO A 643 -23.33 8.51 -80.12
CA PRO A 643 -23.84 7.59 -81.12
C PRO A 643 -23.62 6.12 -80.73
N GLU A 644 -24.60 5.32 -81.14
CA GLU A 644 -24.77 3.90 -80.91
C GLU A 644 -23.76 2.96 -81.62
N PRO A 645 -23.70 1.68 -81.21
CA PRO A 645 -22.58 0.77 -81.43
C PRO A 645 -22.67 0.01 -82.75
N TRP A 646 -21.51 -0.30 -83.35
CA TRP A 646 -21.43 -1.38 -84.33
C TRP A 646 -21.05 -2.69 -83.65
N VAL A 647 -22.03 -3.58 -83.66
CA VAL A 647 -22.02 -4.95 -83.18
C VAL A 647 -21.46 -5.83 -84.31
N GLY A 648 -20.58 -6.78 -84.00
CA GLY A 648 -20.07 -7.69 -85.02
C GLY A 648 -19.04 -8.71 -84.56
N ASN A 649 -19.44 -9.52 -83.57
CA ASN A 649 -19.06 -10.94 -83.32
C ASN A 649 -17.55 -11.28 -83.26
N ILE A 650 -17.07 -11.90 -82.19
CA ILE A 650 -17.11 -13.37 -82.07
C ILE A 650 -16.86 -13.82 -80.60
N TYR A 651 -17.78 -14.69 -80.16
CA TYR A 651 -17.72 -15.71 -79.10
C TYR A 651 -17.59 -15.34 -77.60
N GLN A 652 -18.74 -15.51 -76.92
CA GLN A 652 -18.86 -15.86 -75.50
C GLN A 652 -18.59 -17.35 -75.26
N PRO A 653 -18.04 -17.72 -74.09
CA PRO A 653 -18.48 -18.88 -73.34
C PRO A 653 -19.38 -18.47 -72.17
N VAL A 654 -20.38 -19.31 -71.95
CA VAL A 654 -21.48 -19.18 -71.00
C VAL A 654 -21.01 -19.54 -69.57
N GLY A 655 -21.42 -18.72 -68.60
CA GLY A 655 -21.89 -19.17 -67.29
C GLY A 655 -20.86 -19.46 -66.19
N ASN A 656 -20.69 -18.50 -65.27
CA ASN A 656 -21.22 -18.68 -63.91
C ASN A 656 -21.34 -17.34 -63.18
N THR A 657 -22.58 -17.00 -62.83
CA THR A 657 -22.98 -15.89 -61.99
C THR A 657 -22.61 -16.15 -60.54
N VAL A 658 -21.92 -15.20 -59.90
CA VAL A 658 -22.02 -14.99 -58.45
C VAL A 658 -22.18 -13.49 -58.22
N THR A 659 -23.26 -13.16 -57.52
CA THR A 659 -23.67 -11.85 -57.02
C THR A 659 -22.58 -11.16 -56.21
N VAL A 660 -22.25 -9.92 -56.59
CA VAL A 660 -21.50 -8.98 -55.74
C VAL A 660 -22.49 -8.35 -54.77
N GLN A 661 -22.44 -8.77 -53.50
CA GLN A 661 -23.05 -8.03 -52.40
C GLN A 661 -22.26 -6.73 -52.19
N GLN A 662 -22.97 -5.60 -52.20
CA GLN A 662 -22.49 -4.34 -51.67
C GLN A 662 -22.16 -4.53 -50.19
N VAL A 663 -20.98 -4.06 -49.76
CA VAL A 663 -20.66 -3.94 -48.33
C VAL A 663 -20.84 -2.48 -47.94
N GLU A 664 -21.79 -2.29 -47.03
CA GLU A 664 -22.11 -1.06 -46.35
C GLU A 664 -20.95 -0.57 -45.48
N THR A 665 -20.87 0.74 -45.36
CA THR A 665 -20.10 1.47 -44.35
C THR A 665 -20.72 1.31 -42.96
N GLU A 666 -19.93 0.99 -41.93
CA GLU A 666 -20.13 1.38 -40.51
C GLU A 666 -18.90 0.94 -39.67
N THR A 667 -18.13 1.86 -39.07
CA THR A 667 -18.13 2.33 -37.64
C THR A 667 -17.22 1.54 -36.68
N GLU A 668 -16.89 2.20 -35.57
CA GLU A 668 -15.75 1.98 -34.66
C GLU A 668 -15.77 0.64 -33.89
N GLU A 669 -14.86 -0.32 -34.18
CA GLU A 669 -14.55 -1.42 -33.24
C GLU A 669 -13.18 -2.13 -33.49
N GLU A 670 -12.17 -1.42 -33.98
CA GLU A 670 -10.94 -2.01 -34.56
C GLU A 670 -9.73 -2.17 -33.60
N TYR A 671 -9.92 -2.38 -32.29
CA TYR A 671 -8.79 -2.53 -31.33
C TYR A 671 -8.71 -3.86 -30.57
N ALA A 672 -9.64 -4.79 -30.79
CA ALA A 672 -9.58 -6.14 -30.20
C ALA A 672 -9.07 -7.22 -31.19
N GLY A 673 -9.52 -7.20 -32.44
CA GLY A 673 -9.20 -8.24 -33.44
C GLY A 673 -7.71 -8.31 -33.84
N ALA A 674 -7.03 -7.17 -33.91
CA ALA A 674 -5.61 -7.12 -34.27
C ALA A 674 -4.68 -7.88 -33.29
N LYS A 675 -5.14 -8.09 -32.05
CA LYS A 675 -4.38 -8.82 -31.02
C LYS A 675 -4.54 -10.34 -31.16
N GLU A 676 -5.69 -10.80 -31.64
CA GLU A 676 -5.95 -12.21 -31.96
C GLU A 676 -5.25 -12.62 -33.24
N ASP A 677 -5.26 -11.77 -34.27
CA ASP A 677 -4.56 -12.02 -35.53
C ASP A 677 -3.03 -12.06 -35.34
N TYR A 678 -2.48 -11.22 -34.46
CA TYR A 678 -1.07 -11.25 -34.10
C TYR A 678 -0.68 -12.53 -33.32
N ARG A 679 -1.52 -12.98 -32.37
CA ARG A 679 -1.29 -14.23 -31.64
C ARG A 679 -1.39 -15.45 -32.55
N ARG A 680 -2.32 -15.43 -33.50
CA ARG A 680 -2.47 -16.48 -34.52
C ARG A 680 -1.27 -16.53 -35.46
N GLY A 681 -0.74 -15.36 -35.85
CA GLY A 681 0.51 -15.26 -36.61
C GLY A 681 1.72 -15.82 -35.86
N LEU A 682 1.86 -15.52 -34.57
CA LEU A 682 2.94 -16.07 -33.74
C LEU A 682 2.82 -17.59 -33.53
N ALA A 683 1.61 -18.12 -33.38
CA ALA A 683 1.38 -19.56 -33.26
C ALA A 683 1.72 -20.31 -34.55
N LEU A 684 1.45 -19.72 -35.72
CA LEU A 684 1.82 -20.29 -37.03
C LEU A 684 3.33 -20.26 -37.26
N ILE A 685 4.02 -19.20 -36.81
CA ILE A 685 5.48 -19.10 -36.88
C ILE A 685 6.13 -20.11 -35.93
N ALA A 686 5.59 -20.30 -34.72
CA ALA A 686 6.09 -21.31 -33.77
C ALA A 686 5.93 -22.74 -34.32
N ALA A 687 4.79 -23.06 -34.95
CA ALA A 687 4.58 -24.35 -35.59
C ALA A 687 5.54 -24.60 -36.77
N GLN A 688 5.87 -23.56 -37.55
CA GLN A 688 6.87 -23.65 -38.62
C GLN A 688 8.31 -23.79 -38.11
N MET A 689 8.59 -23.43 -36.86
CA MET A 689 9.92 -23.57 -36.27
C MET A 689 10.14 -24.95 -35.61
N GLU A 690 9.08 -25.69 -35.28
CA GLU A 690 9.17 -27.08 -34.81
C GLU A 690 9.34 -28.09 -35.96
N ASP A 691 8.95 -27.74 -37.18
CA ASP A 691 9.12 -28.59 -38.38
C ASP A 691 10.52 -28.44 -39.04
N ASP A 692 11.36 -27.50 -38.57
CA ASP A 692 12.70 -27.17 -39.11
C ASP A 692 13.86 -27.50 -38.14
N GLU A 693 13.60 -28.26 -37.06
CA GLU A 693 14.62 -29.05 -36.31
C GLU A 693 14.77 -30.46 -36.90
#